data_AF-A0A1F4XFF1-F1
#
_entry.id   AF-A0A1F4XFF1-F1
#
_cell.length_a   1.000
_cell.length_b   1.000
_cell.length_c   1.000
_cell.angle_alpha   90.00
_cell.angle_beta   90.00
_cell.angle_gamma   90.00
#
_symmetry.space_group_name_H-M   'P 1'
#
loop_
_entity.id
_entity.type
_entity.pdbx_description
1 polymer ?
#
loop_
_entity_poly.entity_id
_entity_poly.type
_entity_poly.pdbx_seq_one_letter_code
_entity_poly.pdbx_strand_id
1 'polypeptide(L)'
;MPKNLAALFSPKSIVVIGASNSPEKVGAVILKNIVESEYKGKVFAVNPNTDTIGKIKCYKTVLDLPEVPDLAIISIPVALVLPTIQQIIEKGIKNVVTLTAGFKETGHEGAELEKQLEELCNKNGINMLGPNCLGFVNNLSSLNATFAKVPTTPGKLRFVSQSGALATSLFDWFSLVNVGFSEFITMGNKTVINENDVLEYFLSKDQSPISTLADDVTGNIEPVGMYLESISDGQQFLKLTKQIAKNDPIFIIKPGKTAAAKTAMQSHTGAIAGADDILDVALKQSGVYRCSTLEEFFDLSKAFAWNEIPKGPRVAIISNAGGPGVISADAVIEEGLEIAQFDDETKKKLSEVLPRSASFLDPVDVLGDALAGRFSDAAEIVLQTDKCDSLLVILTPQMMTQIEKTAEIIGNVSKKYKIPVFCSFIGGTVVSAGEIALNRLKVPSYMFPERAIAVIGAMWKFKSQQEKILREITDIGVLNKQILPEGAAKILQKAVGAGQKALDNLDADSVISLAGIQTPGTKIAENLKDAVKFAKEIGYPVVLKLSSPGLLHKKHFGGVILDIRNEDQLENGWSTLERKSENLDSEIKAHVNFQIQKEIPSGAEVFVGIKRDPTFGPVLLFGAGGSLVELISDRNLHLLPLDMASIQELVKGSKIYSVLKGTENEPPYALDKLYKLIFDLQKLYEAAPEIQEIEINPVIVTVNDVWAVDTKVILEENKPKPAGPKFKVAKTLKAEVLAGKMHYFEFEAEEPLVLKPGQYVSVKVSSTRINCYSVAGQSAPNKFNLLVDSTPGGPGSKFFEALKEGDVITYLGPFGTFTLKPDEGADSLLFMATGSGLAPLKLMFEHLLRVEKTTKTLVLYLGLNNCEDVFMENYFASLSKEFPNFKYNIAVCNKSTKWKGATGFITPLVKNDFPDASKCSAYLCGNKFMINDVTKVLTDSGCPKDRIYFEKYDA
;
A
#
# COMPACT_ATOMS: atom_id res chain seq x y z
N MET A 1 9.52 0.00 -22.47
CA MET A 1 9.88 1.22 -23.21
C MET A 1 8.92 2.31 -22.77
N PRO A 2 9.36 3.58 -22.68
CA PRO A 2 8.50 4.69 -22.29
C PRO A 2 7.26 4.76 -23.19
N LYS A 3 6.08 4.93 -22.60
CA LYS A 3 4.85 5.13 -23.38
C LYS A 3 4.76 6.60 -23.78
N ASN A 4 4.62 6.90 -25.07
CA ASN A 4 4.33 8.26 -25.50
C ASN A 4 2.83 8.56 -25.25
N LEU A 5 2.54 9.23 -24.14
CA LEU A 5 1.17 9.58 -23.73
C LEU A 5 0.70 10.96 -24.20
N ALA A 6 1.54 11.72 -24.91
CA ALA A 6 1.18 13.06 -25.37
C ALA A 6 -0.04 13.06 -26.29
N ALA A 7 -0.12 12.08 -27.21
CA ALA A 7 -1.28 11.91 -28.09
C ALA A 7 -2.54 11.39 -27.37
N LEU A 8 -2.40 10.81 -26.17
CA LEU A 8 -3.55 10.40 -25.34
C LEU A 8 -4.17 11.61 -24.64
N PHE A 9 -3.34 12.45 -24.00
CA PHE A 9 -3.82 13.59 -23.20
C PHE A 9 -4.00 14.88 -24.01
N SER A 10 -3.35 15.01 -25.17
CA SER A 10 -3.49 16.14 -26.11
C SER A 10 -3.78 15.65 -27.54
N PRO A 11 -4.88 14.91 -27.77
CA PRO A 11 -5.22 14.40 -29.10
C PRO A 11 -5.57 15.54 -30.06
N LYS A 12 -5.45 15.31 -31.37
CA LYS A 12 -5.99 16.18 -32.44
C LYS A 12 -7.32 15.64 -32.98
N SER A 13 -7.62 14.37 -32.73
CA SER A 13 -8.83 13.68 -33.15
C SER A 13 -9.29 12.65 -32.12
N ILE A 14 -10.58 12.62 -31.82
CA ILE A 14 -11.17 11.77 -30.78
C ILE A 14 -12.39 11.04 -31.33
N VAL A 15 -12.58 9.77 -30.97
CA VAL A 15 -13.85 9.05 -31.15
C VAL A 15 -14.49 8.68 -29.81
N VAL A 16 -15.78 8.97 -29.64
CA VAL A 16 -16.59 8.54 -28.49
C VAL A 16 -17.42 7.31 -28.86
N ILE A 17 -17.09 6.17 -28.27
CA ILE A 17 -17.75 4.87 -28.50
C ILE A 17 -18.75 4.62 -27.38
N GLY A 18 -20.03 4.53 -27.74
CA GLY A 18 -21.13 4.57 -26.78
C GLY A 18 -21.78 5.95 -26.66
N ALA A 19 -21.42 6.88 -27.56
CA ALA A 19 -22.10 8.18 -27.70
C ALA A 19 -23.61 7.99 -27.85
N SER A 20 -24.44 8.90 -27.32
CA SER A 20 -25.90 8.76 -27.40
C SER A 20 -26.62 10.11 -27.45
N ASN A 21 -27.85 10.11 -27.98
CA ASN A 21 -28.78 11.24 -27.84
C ASN A 21 -29.52 11.23 -26.49
N SER A 22 -29.45 10.13 -25.72
CA SER A 22 -30.07 10.04 -24.40
C SER A 22 -29.20 10.74 -23.36
N PRO A 23 -29.63 11.87 -22.76
CA PRO A 23 -28.79 12.69 -21.89
C PRO A 23 -28.36 11.97 -20.60
N GLU A 24 -29.08 10.93 -20.20
CA GLU A 24 -28.78 10.12 -19.01
C GLU A 24 -27.60 9.14 -19.22
N LYS A 25 -27.18 8.90 -20.45
CA LYS A 25 -26.08 7.97 -20.75
C LYS A 25 -24.73 8.68 -20.66
N VAL A 26 -23.77 8.01 -20.04
CA VAL A 26 -22.37 8.47 -19.91
C VAL A 26 -21.78 8.97 -21.22
N GLY A 27 -21.96 8.24 -22.33
CA GLY A 27 -21.47 8.64 -23.65
C GLY A 27 -22.08 9.94 -24.20
N ALA A 28 -23.31 10.29 -23.80
CA ALA A 28 -23.91 11.58 -24.15
C ALA A 28 -23.27 12.73 -23.35
N VAL A 29 -23.05 12.51 -22.05
CA VAL A 29 -22.41 13.49 -21.16
C VAL A 29 -20.99 13.81 -21.61
N ILE A 30 -20.20 12.79 -21.98
CA ILE A 30 -18.83 13.00 -22.47
C ILE A 30 -18.81 13.82 -23.75
N LEU A 31 -19.67 13.47 -24.72
CA LEU A 31 -19.71 14.20 -25.99
C LEU A 31 -20.13 15.66 -25.77
N LYS A 32 -21.09 15.89 -24.87
CA LYS A 32 -21.48 17.23 -24.43
C LYS A 32 -20.30 17.98 -23.81
N ASN A 33 -19.61 17.37 -22.86
CA ASN A 33 -18.47 17.97 -22.17
C ASN A 33 -17.32 18.34 -23.12
N ILE A 34 -17.00 17.48 -24.10
CA ILE A 34 -15.98 17.77 -25.12
C ILE A 34 -16.37 19.00 -25.95
N VAL A 35 -17.64 19.09 -26.37
CA VAL A 35 -18.13 20.23 -27.15
C VAL A 35 -18.17 21.52 -26.31
N GLU A 36 -18.64 21.45 -25.07
CA GLU A 36 -18.70 22.59 -24.15
C GLU A 36 -17.31 23.07 -23.71
N SER A 37 -16.29 22.20 -23.73
CA SER A 37 -14.90 22.61 -23.52
C SER A 37 -14.28 23.36 -24.70
N GLU A 38 -15.02 23.55 -25.80
CA GLU A 38 -14.55 24.20 -27.04
C GLU A 38 -13.33 23.54 -27.70
N TYR A 39 -13.19 22.22 -27.51
CA TYR A 39 -12.12 21.41 -28.08
C TYR A 39 -11.96 21.67 -29.59
N LYS A 40 -10.75 22.01 -30.02
CA LYS A 40 -10.46 22.43 -31.40
C LYS A 40 -10.18 21.26 -32.35
N GLY A 41 -9.97 20.06 -31.82
CA GLY A 41 -9.72 18.87 -32.62
C GLY A 41 -10.99 18.27 -33.24
N LYS A 42 -10.80 17.24 -34.07
CA LYS A 42 -11.93 16.54 -34.71
C LYS A 42 -12.61 15.59 -33.72
N VAL A 43 -13.94 15.54 -33.76
CA VAL A 43 -14.74 14.67 -32.88
C VAL A 43 -15.61 13.74 -33.73
N PHE A 44 -15.48 12.44 -33.47
CA PHE A 44 -16.27 11.37 -34.07
C PHE A 44 -17.14 10.71 -33.01
N ALA A 45 -18.29 10.17 -33.43
CA ALA A 45 -19.18 9.42 -32.56
C ALA A 45 -19.46 8.03 -33.15
N VAL A 46 -19.53 7.01 -32.28
CA VAL A 46 -19.89 5.63 -32.67
C VAL A 46 -21.09 5.16 -31.84
N ASN A 47 -22.17 4.81 -32.55
CA ASN A 47 -23.39 4.23 -32.01
C ASN A 47 -24.12 3.43 -33.12
N PRO A 48 -24.44 2.15 -32.91
CA PRO A 48 -25.13 1.32 -33.91
C PRO A 48 -26.53 1.82 -34.30
N ASN A 49 -27.21 2.52 -33.40
CA ASN A 49 -28.65 2.79 -33.49
C ASN A 49 -28.99 4.19 -34.00
N THR A 50 -28.00 5.05 -34.26
CA THR A 50 -28.22 6.40 -34.79
C THR A 50 -27.19 6.77 -35.84
N ASP A 51 -27.54 7.68 -36.74
CA ASP A 51 -26.65 8.19 -37.79
C ASP A 51 -26.09 9.58 -37.44
N THR A 52 -26.70 10.26 -36.47
CA THR A 52 -26.25 11.59 -35.97
C THR A 52 -26.50 11.74 -34.47
N ILE A 53 -25.64 12.52 -33.81
CA ILE A 53 -25.81 12.96 -32.42
C ILE A 53 -25.55 14.47 -32.39
N GLY A 54 -26.59 15.26 -32.16
CA GLY A 54 -26.54 16.72 -32.37
C GLY A 54 -26.11 17.06 -33.80
N LYS A 55 -25.01 17.79 -33.96
CA LYS A 55 -24.41 18.13 -35.27
C LYS A 55 -23.29 17.17 -35.71
N ILE A 56 -22.97 16.17 -34.90
CA ILE A 56 -21.85 15.25 -35.13
C ILE A 56 -22.36 14.02 -35.86
N LYS A 57 -21.70 13.66 -36.97
CA LYS A 57 -21.98 12.42 -37.71
C LYS A 57 -21.63 11.21 -36.84
N CYS A 58 -22.54 10.26 -36.78
CA CYS A 58 -22.38 9.04 -36.00
C CYS A 58 -22.14 7.85 -36.93
N TYR A 59 -21.16 7.02 -36.59
CA TYR A 59 -20.77 5.83 -37.32
C TYR A 59 -21.29 4.58 -36.58
N LYS A 60 -21.49 3.48 -37.31
CA LYS A 60 -22.03 2.24 -36.72
C LYS A 60 -20.96 1.48 -35.95
N THR A 61 -19.75 1.43 -36.50
CA THR A 61 -18.60 0.77 -35.91
C THR A 61 -17.37 1.67 -35.95
N VAL A 62 -16.33 1.32 -35.19
CA VAL A 62 -15.03 2.03 -35.22
C VAL A 62 -14.34 1.87 -36.57
N LEU A 63 -14.59 0.75 -37.26
CA LEU A 63 -13.99 0.45 -38.56
C LEU A 63 -14.48 1.40 -39.66
N ASP A 64 -15.71 1.91 -39.54
CA ASP A 64 -16.34 2.80 -40.52
C ASP A 64 -15.81 4.25 -40.50
N LEU A 65 -14.96 4.60 -39.53
CA LEU A 65 -14.42 5.96 -39.40
C LEU A 65 -13.57 6.32 -40.64
N PRO A 66 -13.61 7.58 -41.11
CA PRO A 66 -12.93 7.98 -42.34
C PRO A 66 -11.40 8.09 -42.18
N GLU A 67 -10.92 8.25 -40.94
CA GLU A 67 -9.51 8.33 -40.58
C GLU A 67 -9.28 7.58 -39.26
N VAL A 68 -8.02 7.46 -38.83
CA VAL A 68 -7.64 6.84 -37.56
C VAL A 68 -7.54 7.94 -36.49
N PRO A 69 -8.44 7.97 -35.49
CA PRO A 69 -8.36 8.94 -34.40
C PRO A 69 -7.13 8.73 -33.52
N ASP A 70 -6.64 9.80 -32.90
CA ASP A 70 -5.55 9.74 -31.93
C ASP A 70 -5.99 9.06 -30.62
N LEU A 71 -7.27 9.25 -30.24
CA LEU A 71 -7.86 8.76 -28.99
C LEU A 71 -9.25 8.14 -29.22
N ALA A 72 -9.49 6.96 -28.63
CA ALA A 72 -10.82 6.37 -28.48
C ALA A 72 -11.28 6.41 -27.01
N ILE A 73 -12.51 6.88 -26.76
CA ILE A 73 -13.14 6.88 -25.43
C ILE A 73 -14.27 5.85 -25.43
N ILE A 74 -14.21 4.88 -24.52
CA ILE A 74 -15.16 3.76 -24.43
C ILE A 74 -16.08 3.96 -23.23
N SER A 75 -17.39 4.04 -23.50
CA SER A 75 -18.45 4.13 -22.50
C SER A 75 -19.64 3.20 -22.85
N ILE A 76 -19.36 1.92 -23.04
CA ILE A 76 -20.32 0.87 -23.41
C ILE A 76 -20.38 -0.24 -22.34
N PRO A 77 -21.38 -1.14 -22.36
CA PRO A 77 -21.44 -2.27 -21.43
C PRO A 77 -20.17 -3.13 -21.47
N VAL A 78 -19.74 -3.63 -20.31
CA VAL A 78 -18.47 -4.35 -20.12
C VAL A 78 -18.28 -5.53 -21.09
N ALA A 79 -19.34 -6.27 -21.40
CA ALA A 79 -19.32 -7.41 -22.32
C ALA A 79 -18.90 -7.04 -23.76
N LEU A 80 -19.01 -5.77 -24.14
CA LEU A 80 -18.68 -5.29 -25.48
C LEU A 80 -17.28 -4.64 -25.56
N VAL A 81 -16.60 -4.44 -24.43
CA VAL A 81 -15.32 -3.72 -24.38
C VAL A 81 -14.22 -4.48 -25.14
N LEU A 82 -14.01 -5.77 -24.85
CA LEU A 82 -12.98 -6.58 -25.53
C LEU A 82 -13.16 -6.63 -27.06
N PRO A 83 -14.35 -6.96 -27.60
CA PRO A 83 -14.60 -6.89 -29.06
C PRO A 83 -14.34 -5.50 -29.65
N THR A 84 -14.69 -4.45 -28.91
CA THR A 84 -14.48 -3.07 -29.36
C THR A 84 -13.00 -2.71 -29.39
N ILE A 85 -12.20 -3.15 -28.40
CA ILE A 85 -10.75 -2.98 -28.40
C ILE A 85 -10.10 -3.70 -29.59
N GLN A 86 -10.59 -4.88 -29.98
CA GLN A 86 -10.12 -5.55 -31.19
C GLN A 86 -10.36 -4.71 -32.45
N GLN A 87 -11.54 -4.10 -32.59
CA GLN A 87 -11.83 -3.19 -33.71
C GLN A 87 -10.96 -1.92 -33.67
N ILE A 88 -10.69 -1.38 -32.48
CA ILE A 88 -9.77 -0.24 -32.28
C ILE A 88 -8.36 -0.59 -32.76
N ILE A 89 -7.86 -1.78 -32.40
CA ILE A 89 -6.57 -2.30 -32.84
C ILE A 89 -6.53 -2.45 -34.36
N GLU A 90 -7.57 -3.05 -34.96
CA GLU A 90 -7.68 -3.21 -36.41
C GLU A 90 -7.73 -1.86 -37.15
N LYS A 91 -8.42 -0.87 -36.58
CA LYS A 91 -8.44 0.50 -37.11
C LYS A 91 -7.09 1.21 -37.00
N GLY A 92 -6.20 0.74 -36.11
CA GLY A 92 -4.87 1.30 -35.88
C GLY A 92 -4.81 2.38 -34.80
N ILE A 93 -5.86 2.56 -33.99
CA ILE A 93 -5.88 3.52 -32.89
C ILE A 93 -4.97 3.01 -31.76
N LYS A 94 -4.12 3.88 -31.20
CA LYS A 94 -3.14 3.51 -30.17
C LYS A 94 -3.48 3.94 -28.75
N ASN A 95 -4.30 4.97 -28.58
CA ASN A 95 -4.65 5.50 -27.25
C ASN A 95 -6.13 5.29 -26.96
N VAL A 96 -6.42 4.78 -25.77
CA VAL A 96 -7.77 4.42 -25.35
C VAL A 96 -8.03 4.90 -23.93
N VAL A 97 -9.22 5.43 -23.68
CA VAL A 97 -9.74 5.67 -22.33
C VAL A 97 -10.96 4.76 -22.15
N THR A 98 -10.88 3.84 -21.19
CA THR A 98 -11.98 2.93 -20.87
C THR A 98 -12.65 3.42 -19.58
N LEU A 99 -13.84 3.99 -19.71
CA LEU A 99 -14.60 4.49 -18.56
C LEU A 99 -15.46 3.40 -17.92
N THR A 100 -15.81 2.39 -18.70
CA THR A 100 -16.62 1.24 -18.31
C THR A 100 -16.09 0.55 -17.05
N ALA A 101 -16.97 0.35 -16.08
CA ALA A 101 -16.76 -0.52 -14.91
C ALA A 101 -17.26 -1.95 -15.19
N GLY A 102 -17.13 -2.86 -14.23
CA GLY A 102 -17.42 -4.28 -14.33
C GLY A 102 -16.17 -5.18 -14.43
N PHE A 103 -15.01 -4.68 -14.00
CA PHE A 103 -13.72 -5.38 -14.10
C PHE A 103 -13.25 -5.84 -12.71
N LYS A 104 -11.95 -5.77 -12.38
CA LYS A 104 -11.41 -6.39 -11.16
C LYS A 104 -12.09 -5.97 -9.86
N GLU A 105 -12.69 -4.78 -9.83
CA GLU A 105 -13.42 -4.26 -8.68
C GLU A 105 -14.69 -5.06 -8.36
N THR A 106 -15.19 -5.88 -9.28
CA THR A 106 -16.38 -6.72 -9.08
C THR A 106 -16.06 -8.15 -8.61
N GLY A 107 -14.78 -8.47 -8.39
CA GLY A 107 -14.30 -9.78 -7.97
C GLY A 107 -13.67 -10.59 -9.11
N HIS A 108 -13.58 -11.91 -8.91
CA HIS A 108 -12.78 -12.82 -9.76
C HIS A 108 -13.12 -12.76 -11.26
N GLU A 109 -14.40 -12.81 -11.64
CA GLU A 109 -14.80 -12.79 -13.06
C GLU A 109 -14.36 -11.51 -13.77
N GLY A 110 -14.51 -10.37 -13.09
CA GLY A 110 -14.06 -9.09 -13.61
C GLY A 110 -12.54 -8.95 -13.60
N ALA A 111 -11.83 -9.58 -12.66
CA ALA A 111 -10.37 -9.61 -12.63
C ALA A 111 -9.78 -10.41 -13.80
N GLU A 112 -10.39 -11.55 -14.14
CA GLU A 112 -10.02 -12.33 -15.32
C GLU A 112 -10.31 -11.56 -16.62
N LEU A 113 -11.45 -10.86 -16.68
CA LEU A 113 -11.78 -10.00 -17.82
C LEU A 113 -10.78 -8.84 -17.97
N GLU A 114 -10.35 -8.24 -16.86
CA GLU A 114 -9.35 -7.18 -16.84
C GLU A 114 -7.98 -7.69 -17.31
N LYS A 115 -7.59 -8.90 -16.89
CA LYS A 115 -6.37 -9.55 -17.33
C LYS A 115 -6.37 -9.80 -18.85
N GLN A 116 -7.49 -10.28 -19.40
CA GLN A 116 -7.64 -10.43 -20.86
C GLN A 116 -7.52 -9.08 -21.58
N LEU A 117 -8.08 -8.03 -21.00
CA LEU A 117 -7.97 -6.66 -21.52
C LEU A 117 -6.51 -6.16 -21.48
N GLU A 118 -5.79 -6.41 -20.38
CA GLU A 118 -4.38 -6.09 -20.21
C GLU A 118 -3.52 -6.80 -21.25
N GLU A 119 -3.65 -8.12 -21.38
CA GLU A 119 -2.89 -8.93 -22.33
C GLU A 119 -3.13 -8.47 -23.78
N LEU A 120 -4.39 -8.19 -24.12
CA LEU A 120 -4.77 -7.68 -25.44
C LEU A 120 -4.14 -6.31 -25.73
N CYS A 121 -4.16 -5.40 -24.77
CA CYS A 121 -3.57 -4.06 -24.93
C CYS A 121 -2.05 -4.12 -25.03
N ASN A 122 -1.39 -4.83 -24.11
CA ASN A 122 0.06 -4.94 -24.06
C ASN A 122 0.63 -5.61 -25.31
N LYS A 123 -0.01 -6.69 -25.80
CA LYS A 123 0.41 -7.40 -27.02
C LYS A 123 0.41 -6.49 -28.27
N ASN A 124 -0.50 -5.53 -28.33
CA ASN A 124 -0.70 -4.67 -29.50
C ASN A 124 -0.14 -3.24 -29.32
N GLY A 125 0.52 -2.97 -28.18
CA GLY A 125 1.05 -1.65 -27.84
C GLY A 125 -0.03 -0.57 -27.72
N ILE A 126 -1.17 -0.93 -27.11
CA ILE A 126 -2.25 0.02 -26.81
C ILE A 126 -1.97 0.70 -25.47
N ASN A 127 -2.00 2.03 -25.45
CA ASN A 127 -1.98 2.83 -24.23
C ASN A 127 -3.42 2.99 -23.74
N MET A 128 -3.77 2.34 -22.62
CA MET A 128 -5.12 2.41 -22.06
C MET A 128 -5.16 3.03 -20.67
N LEU A 129 -5.92 4.13 -20.52
CA LEU A 129 -6.31 4.70 -19.23
C LEU A 129 -7.58 4.01 -18.71
N GLY A 130 -7.61 3.66 -17.43
CA GLY A 130 -8.70 2.89 -16.82
C GLY A 130 -8.41 1.38 -16.75
N PRO A 131 -9.44 0.50 -16.80
CA PRO A 131 -10.86 0.79 -16.89
C PRO A 131 -11.41 1.39 -15.57
N ASN A 132 -12.75 1.50 -15.46
CA ASN A 132 -13.43 1.98 -14.25
C ASN A 132 -12.89 3.34 -13.77
N CYS A 133 -12.78 4.29 -14.69
CA CYS A 133 -12.27 5.63 -14.40
C CYS A 133 -13.29 6.70 -14.82
N LEU A 134 -13.07 7.93 -14.35
CA LEU A 134 -13.88 9.09 -14.72
C LEU A 134 -13.45 9.71 -16.06
N GLY A 135 -12.22 9.41 -16.50
CA GLY A 135 -11.54 10.01 -17.64
C GLY A 135 -10.49 11.03 -17.22
N PHE A 136 -10.23 12.01 -18.09
CA PHE A 136 -9.25 13.07 -17.84
C PHE A 136 -9.73 14.43 -18.38
N VAL A 137 -9.14 15.50 -17.87
CA VAL A 137 -9.27 16.87 -18.37
C VAL A 137 -7.88 17.38 -18.70
N ASN A 138 -7.74 18.07 -19.82
CA ASN A 138 -6.54 18.80 -20.16
C ASN A 138 -6.93 20.20 -20.66
N ASN A 139 -6.67 21.20 -19.82
CA ASN A 139 -7.02 22.58 -20.12
C ASN A 139 -6.06 23.21 -21.15
N LEU A 140 -4.88 22.63 -21.39
CA LEU A 140 -3.97 23.06 -22.47
C LEU A 140 -4.53 22.76 -23.87
N SER A 141 -5.33 21.69 -23.99
CA SER A 141 -5.99 21.30 -25.24
C SER A 141 -7.49 21.62 -25.27
N SER A 142 -7.98 22.31 -24.23
CA SER A 142 -9.41 22.61 -24.03
C SER A 142 -10.27 21.35 -24.15
N LEU A 143 -9.88 20.29 -23.46
CA LEU A 143 -10.51 18.97 -23.54
C LEU A 143 -11.01 18.49 -22.19
N ASN A 144 -12.33 18.32 -22.07
CA ASN A 144 -12.94 17.57 -20.98
C ASN A 144 -13.44 16.19 -21.48
N ALA A 145 -12.62 15.15 -21.28
CA ALA A 145 -12.93 13.77 -21.65
C ALA A 145 -13.54 12.97 -20.48
N THR A 146 -14.31 13.64 -19.61
CA THR A 146 -14.96 13.02 -18.44
C THR A 146 -16.48 13.04 -18.55
N PHE A 147 -17.15 12.34 -17.64
CA PHE A 147 -18.59 12.47 -17.38
C PHE A 147 -18.91 13.21 -16.07
N ALA A 148 -17.96 13.99 -15.54
CA ALA A 148 -18.16 14.86 -14.38
C ALA A 148 -18.32 16.32 -14.78
N LYS A 149 -18.90 17.09 -13.85
CA LYS A 149 -18.74 18.54 -13.83
C LYS A 149 -17.38 18.86 -13.20
N VAL A 150 -16.47 19.42 -13.99
CA VAL A 150 -15.09 19.72 -13.59
C VAL A 150 -14.89 21.23 -13.58
N PRO A 151 -13.95 21.77 -12.78
CA PRO A 151 -13.58 23.17 -12.89
C PRO A 151 -13.05 23.47 -14.29
N THR A 152 -13.65 24.45 -14.96
CA THR A 152 -13.22 24.90 -16.30
C THR A 152 -12.10 25.92 -16.24
N THR A 153 -11.75 26.38 -15.03
CA THR A 153 -10.69 27.36 -14.80
C THR A 153 -9.32 26.74 -15.10
N PRO A 154 -8.56 27.27 -16.08
CA PRO A 154 -7.17 26.87 -16.28
C PRO A 154 -6.31 27.24 -15.06
N GLY A 155 -5.35 26.38 -14.73
CA GLY A 155 -4.41 26.62 -13.62
C GLY A 155 -3.14 25.77 -13.74
N LYS A 156 -2.27 25.85 -12.74
CA LYS A 156 -0.98 25.14 -12.73
C LYS A 156 -1.06 23.73 -12.14
N LEU A 157 -2.06 23.46 -11.30
CA LEU A 157 -2.20 22.21 -10.57
C LEU A 157 -2.44 21.02 -11.51
N ARG A 158 -1.57 20.03 -11.43
CA ARG A 158 -1.77 18.69 -11.97
C ARG A 158 -2.39 17.83 -10.88
N PHE A 159 -3.49 17.14 -11.18
CA PHE A 159 -4.15 16.28 -10.20
C PHE A 159 -4.36 14.86 -10.76
N VAL A 160 -3.82 13.87 -10.05
CA VAL A 160 -3.95 12.45 -10.39
C VAL A 160 -4.74 11.74 -9.30
N SER A 161 -5.82 11.05 -9.66
CA SER A 161 -6.63 10.31 -8.69
C SER A 161 -6.91 8.89 -9.12
N GLN A 162 -6.68 7.93 -8.23
CA GLN A 162 -7.15 6.55 -8.42
C GLN A 162 -8.68 6.45 -8.23
N SER A 163 -9.27 7.27 -7.34
CA SER A 163 -10.70 7.26 -7.06
C SER A 163 -11.45 8.35 -7.84
N GLY A 164 -12.44 7.94 -8.64
CA GLY A 164 -13.31 8.87 -9.38
C GLY A 164 -14.27 9.66 -8.48
N ALA A 165 -14.92 8.99 -7.53
CA ALA A 165 -15.92 9.61 -6.65
C ALA A 165 -15.30 10.66 -5.70
N LEU A 166 -14.08 10.39 -5.22
CA LEU A 166 -13.36 11.35 -4.41
C LEU A 166 -12.96 12.57 -5.23
N ALA A 167 -12.50 12.36 -6.47
CA ALA A 167 -12.13 13.45 -7.35
C ALA A 167 -13.32 14.39 -7.65
N THR A 168 -14.53 13.85 -7.86
CA THR A 168 -15.72 14.68 -8.07
C THR A 168 -16.08 15.55 -6.87
N SER A 169 -15.80 15.07 -5.65
CA SER A 169 -16.03 15.87 -4.43
C SER A 169 -15.02 17.02 -4.34
N LEU A 170 -13.75 16.74 -4.64
CA LEU A 170 -12.69 17.76 -4.69
C LEU A 170 -12.98 18.80 -5.78
N PHE A 171 -13.53 18.41 -6.94
CA PHE A 171 -13.92 19.34 -7.99
C PHE A 171 -14.95 20.38 -7.59
N ASP A 172 -15.92 19.98 -6.78
CA ASP A 172 -16.92 20.89 -6.27
C ASP A 172 -16.24 21.94 -5.35
N TRP A 173 -15.35 21.50 -4.48
CA TRP A 173 -14.56 22.40 -3.62
C TRP A 173 -13.63 23.30 -4.41
N PHE A 174 -12.92 22.79 -5.42
CA PHE A 174 -12.04 23.60 -6.25
C PHE A 174 -12.81 24.63 -7.08
N SER A 175 -14.01 24.27 -7.57
CA SER A 175 -14.92 25.21 -8.23
C SER A 175 -15.37 26.32 -7.27
N LEU A 176 -15.67 25.98 -6.03
CA LEU A 176 -16.11 26.93 -4.99
C LEU A 176 -15.07 28.03 -4.73
N VAL A 177 -13.78 27.68 -4.75
CA VAL A 177 -12.68 28.62 -4.49
C VAL A 177 -11.94 29.09 -5.75
N ASN A 178 -12.39 28.71 -6.95
CA ASN A 178 -11.73 28.99 -8.23
C ASN A 178 -10.28 28.48 -8.36
N VAL A 179 -9.95 27.35 -7.75
CA VAL A 179 -8.69 26.65 -8.02
C VAL A 179 -8.81 25.95 -9.37
N GLY A 180 -7.90 26.31 -10.29
CA GLY A 180 -7.84 25.74 -11.63
C GLY A 180 -6.77 24.66 -11.77
N PHE A 181 -6.87 23.88 -12.84
CA PHE A 181 -5.94 22.80 -13.16
C PHE A 181 -5.33 22.96 -14.53
N SER A 182 -4.15 22.38 -14.72
CA SER A 182 -3.59 22.16 -16.05
C SER A 182 -4.14 20.85 -16.61
N GLU A 183 -3.98 19.79 -15.82
CA GLU A 183 -4.35 18.43 -16.17
C GLU A 183 -4.97 17.75 -14.95
N PHE A 184 -6.04 17.02 -15.21
CA PHE A 184 -6.66 16.13 -14.24
C PHE A 184 -6.79 14.74 -14.84
N ILE A 185 -6.33 13.71 -14.14
CA ILE A 185 -6.32 12.35 -14.66
C ILE A 185 -6.89 11.41 -13.60
N THR A 186 -8.00 10.73 -13.91
CA THR A 186 -8.40 9.56 -13.11
C THR A 186 -7.89 8.27 -13.71
N MET A 187 -7.40 7.42 -12.83
CA MET A 187 -6.74 6.19 -13.23
C MET A 187 -7.64 4.96 -13.13
N GLY A 188 -8.63 5.00 -12.22
CA GLY A 188 -9.48 3.86 -11.93
C GLY A 188 -8.64 2.65 -11.54
N ASN A 189 -8.83 1.56 -12.27
CA ASN A 189 -8.16 0.29 -11.99
C ASN A 189 -6.66 0.29 -12.33
N LYS A 190 -6.14 1.23 -13.14
CA LYS A 190 -4.70 1.28 -13.51
C LYS A 190 -4.18 0.02 -14.21
N THR A 191 -4.95 -0.55 -15.14
CA THR A 191 -4.63 -1.85 -15.74
C THR A 191 -3.43 -1.79 -16.68
N VAL A 192 -3.40 -0.82 -17.60
CA VAL A 192 -2.30 -0.69 -18.56
C VAL A 192 -1.47 0.53 -18.23
N ILE A 193 -2.07 1.72 -18.18
CA ILE A 193 -1.40 2.94 -17.70
C ILE A 193 -1.55 3.01 -16.18
N ASN A 194 -0.44 3.18 -15.48
CA ASN A 194 -0.40 3.41 -14.03
C ASN A 194 0.19 4.79 -13.69
N GLU A 195 0.31 5.10 -12.39
CA GLU A 195 0.82 6.39 -11.92
C GLU A 195 2.25 6.70 -12.41
N ASN A 196 3.11 5.68 -12.60
CA ASN A 196 4.47 5.89 -13.07
C ASN A 196 4.51 6.33 -14.52
N ASP A 197 3.62 5.78 -15.37
CA ASP A 197 3.49 6.21 -16.76
C ASP A 197 3.04 7.69 -16.84
N VAL A 198 2.16 8.13 -15.93
CA VAL A 198 1.69 9.53 -15.85
C VAL A 198 2.78 10.48 -15.34
N LEU A 199 3.55 10.07 -14.32
CA LEU A 199 4.69 10.85 -13.84
C LEU A 199 5.80 10.95 -14.91
N GLU A 200 6.07 9.88 -15.66
CA GLU A 200 6.98 9.91 -16.80
C GLU A 200 6.46 10.85 -17.91
N TYR A 201 5.16 10.87 -18.17
CA TYR A 201 4.54 11.84 -19.06
C TYR A 201 4.77 13.29 -18.59
N PHE A 202 4.60 13.59 -17.30
CA PHE A 202 4.87 14.94 -16.77
C PHE A 202 6.33 15.35 -16.91
N LEU A 203 7.28 14.42 -16.77
CA LEU A 203 8.71 14.67 -17.00
C LEU A 203 9.07 14.83 -18.49
N SER A 204 8.36 14.14 -19.38
CA SER A 204 8.66 14.09 -20.81
C SER A 204 8.28 15.34 -21.58
N LYS A 205 7.38 16.17 -21.03
CA LYS A 205 7.04 17.45 -21.65
C LYS A 205 8.28 18.33 -21.67
N ASP A 206 8.74 18.66 -22.88
CA ASP A 206 9.63 19.79 -23.10
C ASP A 206 9.04 20.95 -22.29
N GLN A 207 9.85 21.52 -21.40
CA GLN A 207 9.50 22.52 -20.40
C GLN A 207 9.10 23.87 -21.03
N SER A 208 8.26 23.86 -22.07
CA SER A 208 7.50 25.04 -22.50
C SER A 208 6.52 25.31 -21.37
N PRO A 209 6.77 26.33 -20.54
CA PRO A 209 6.11 26.43 -19.26
C PRO A 209 4.62 26.65 -19.49
N ILE A 210 3.79 25.96 -18.69
CA ILE A 210 2.33 26.19 -18.59
C ILE A 210 2.02 27.67 -18.28
N SER A 211 3.04 28.48 -17.93
CA SER A 211 3.03 29.95 -17.85
C SER A 211 2.27 30.70 -18.95
N THR A 212 2.02 30.08 -20.12
CA THR A 212 1.19 30.68 -21.19
C THR A 212 -0.33 30.56 -20.95
N LEU A 213 -0.79 29.79 -19.97
CA LEU A 213 -2.22 29.61 -19.65
C LEU A 213 -2.80 30.69 -18.72
N ALA A 214 -1.97 31.52 -18.07
CA ALA A 214 -2.47 32.61 -17.23
C ALA A 214 -1.42 33.72 -17.04
N ASP A 215 -1.68 34.90 -17.62
CA ASP A 215 -0.84 36.11 -17.52
C ASP A 215 -0.62 36.60 -16.07
N ASP A 216 -1.40 36.09 -15.11
CA ASP A 216 -1.51 36.63 -13.75
C ASP A 216 -0.95 35.73 -12.64
N VAL A 217 -0.25 34.61 -12.95
CA VAL A 217 0.24 33.68 -11.91
C VAL A 217 1.77 33.64 -11.87
N THR A 218 2.35 34.18 -10.79
CA THR A 218 3.79 34.19 -10.51
C THR A 218 4.36 32.77 -10.35
N GLY A 219 5.62 32.55 -10.73
CA GLY A 219 6.37 31.31 -10.50
C GLY A 219 6.34 30.26 -11.63
N ASN A 220 7.39 29.44 -11.71
CA ASN A 220 7.57 28.37 -12.72
C ASN A 220 7.18 26.97 -12.21
N ILE A 221 6.58 26.85 -11.02
CA ILE A 221 6.24 25.55 -10.44
C ILE A 221 4.91 25.01 -10.96
N GLU A 222 4.82 23.69 -11.11
CA GLU A 222 3.65 22.97 -11.60
C GLU A 222 3.26 21.86 -10.59
N PRO A 223 2.56 22.21 -9.48
CA PRO A 223 2.27 21.29 -8.39
C PRO A 223 1.56 20.02 -8.84
N VAL A 224 1.91 18.88 -8.24
CA VAL A 224 1.31 17.57 -8.50
C VAL A 224 0.61 17.06 -7.23
N GLY A 225 -0.72 17.13 -7.21
CA GLY A 225 -1.53 16.48 -6.21
C GLY A 225 -1.87 15.04 -6.62
N MET A 226 -1.75 14.08 -5.72
CA MET A 226 -2.08 12.68 -5.98
C MET A 226 -3.01 12.08 -4.92
N TYR A 227 -4.01 11.31 -5.34
CA TYR A 227 -4.70 10.36 -4.49
C TYR A 227 -4.48 8.96 -5.04
N LEU A 228 -3.71 8.12 -4.33
CA LEU A 228 -3.41 6.76 -4.76
C LEU A 228 -3.81 5.78 -3.66
N GLU A 229 -4.48 4.69 -4.00
CA GLU A 229 -4.83 3.63 -3.06
C GLU A 229 -3.76 2.54 -3.05
N SER A 230 -3.06 2.36 -4.17
CA SER A 230 -1.92 1.45 -4.34
C SER A 230 -0.82 2.11 -5.18
N ILE A 231 0.41 1.60 -5.05
CA ILE A 231 1.55 1.95 -5.90
C ILE A 231 1.98 0.67 -6.61
N SER A 232 2.08 0.70 -7.94
CA SER A 232 2.35 -0.46 -8.80
C SER A 232 3.82 -0.88 -8.77
N ASP A 233 4.73 0.07 -8.96
CA ASP A 233 6.18 -0.13 -8.85
C ASP A 233 6.76 0.99 -8.00
N GLY A 234 7.05 0.68 -6.73
CA GLY A 234 7.51 1.66 -5.74
C GLY A 234 8.88 2.24 -6.08
N GLN A 235 9.83 1.44 -6.56
CA GLN A 235 11.18 1.93 -6.89
C GLN A 235 11.12 2.92 -8.06
N GLN A 236 10.37 2.59 -9.11
CA GLN A 236 10.18 3.49 -10.23
C GLN A 236 9.40 4.75 -9.80
N PHE A 237 8.38 4.61 -8.94
CA PHE A 237 7.64 5.74 -8.39
C PHE A 237 8.54 6.72 -7.64
N LEU A 238 9.39 6.23 -6.74
CA LEU A 238 10.34 7.05 -5.98
C LEU A 238 11.35 7.75 -6.89
N LYS A 239 11.83 7.06 -7.93
CA LYS A 239 12.75 7.64 -8.91
C LYS A 239 12.11 8.80 -9.68
N LEU A 240 10.89 8.60 -10.18
CA LEU A 240 10.17 9.62 -10.96
C LEU A 240 9.78 10.83 -10.09
N THR A 241 9.25 10.57 -8.90
CA THR A 241 8.89 11.64 -7.95
C THR A 241 10.12 12.42 -7.49
N LYS A 242 11.25 11.78 -7.20
CA LYS A 242 12.52 12.47 -6.88
C LYS A 242 13.02 13.36 -8.02
N GLN A 243 12.74 13.00 -9.28
CA GLN A 243 13.08 13.84 -10.44
C GLN A 243 12.15 15.04 -10.58
N ILE A 244 10.84 14.86 -10.40
CA ILE A 244 9.84 15.94 -10.45
C ILE A 244 10.06 16.92 -9.28
N ALA A 245 10.28 16.39 -8.07
CA ALA A 245 10.46 17.16 -6.83
C ALA A 245 11.64 18.15 -6.87
N LYS A 246 12.57 18.01 -7.82
CA LYS A 246 13.64 18.99 -8.06
C LYS A 246 13.12 20.39 -8.36
N ASN A 247 11.95 20.47 -9.00
CA ASN A 247 11.33 21.72 -9.41
C ASN A 247 9.93 21.86 -8.82
N ASP A 248 9.13 20.80 -8.91
CA ASP A 248 7.70 20.86 -8.68
C ASP A 248 7.28 20.17 -7.38
N PRO A 249 6.43 20.81 -6.56
CA PRO A 249 5.91 20.19 -5.35
C PRO A 249 4.98 19.03 -5.66
N ILE A 250 5.20 17.91 -4.96
CA ILE A 250 4.36 16.71 -5.04
C ILE A 250 3.78 16.43 -3.67
N PHE A 251 2.47 16.27 -3.59
CA PHE A 251 1.79 15.91 -2.36
C PHE A 251 0.73 14.83 -2.62
N ILE A 252 0.59 13.90 -1.68
CA ILE A 252 -0.18 12.68 -1.87
C ILE A 252 -1.06 12.35 -0.67
N ILE A 253 -2.30 11.94 -0.94
CA ILE A 253 -3.08 11.13 0.00
C ILE A 253 -2.90 9.67 -0.39
N LYS A 254 -2.37 8.90 0.57
CA LYS A 254 -2.24 7.45 0.47
C LYS A 254 -2.96 6.80 1.66
N PRO A 255 -4.21 6.35 1.52
CA PRO A 255 -4.93 5.70 2.60
C PRO A 255 -4.34 4.32 2.93
N GLY A 256 -4.78 3.74 4.06
CA GLY A 256 -4.33 2.43 4.53
C GLY A 256 -3.26 2.46 5.62
N LYS A 257 -3.20 3.51 6.45
CA LYS A 257 -2.24 3.61 7.56
C LYS A 257 -2.40 2.46 8.58
N THR A 258 -3.65 2.14 8.95
CA THR A 258 -3.96 1.15 9.98
C THR A 258 -4.27 -0.23 9.40
N ALA A 259 -4.09 -1.29 10.18
CA ALA A 259 -4.47 -2.65 9.76
C ALA A 259 -5.95 -2.74 9.33
N ALA A 260 -6.85 -2.06 10.05
CA ALA A 260 -8.27 -2.00 9.71
C ALA A 260 -8.51 -1.31 8.35
N ALA A 261 -7.83 -0.19 8.08
CA ALA A 261 -7.92 0.51 6.81
C ALA A 261 -7.33 -0.33 5.65
N LYS A 262 -6.22 -1.06 5.90
CA LYS A 262 -5.64 -1.99 4.92
C LYS A 262 -6.64 -3.08 4.54
N THR A 263 -7.31 -3.69 5.52
CA THR A 263 -8.36 -4.69 5.28
C THR A 263 -9.54 -4.12 4.49
N ALA A 264 -10.01 -2.91 4.82
CA ALA A 264 -11.11 -2.26 4.10
C ALA A 264 -10.73 -1.95 2.64
N MET A 265 -9.51 -1.48 2.39
CA MET A 265 -9.03 -1.21 1.03
C MET A 265 -8.83 -2.49 0.20
N GLN A 266 -8.41 -3.59 0.83
CA GLN A 266 -8.30 -4.89 0.16
C GLN A 266 -9.66 -5.33 -0.40
N SER A 267 -10.74 -5.16 0.38
CA SER A 267 -12.10 -5.47 -0.11
C SER A 267 -12.60 -4.52 -1.21
N HIS A 268 -12.01 -3.33 -1.36
CA HIS A 268 -12.42 -2.32 -2.33
C HIS A 268 -11.59 -2.33 -3.62
N THR A 269 -10.33 -2.78 -3.58
CA THR A 269 -9.36 -2.64 -4.70
C THR A 269 -8.57 -3.90 -5.01
N GLY A 270 -8.59 -4.91 -4.13
CA GLY A 270 -7.83 -6.15 -4.28
C GLY A 270 -6.31 -6.02 -4.10
N ALA A 271 -5.78 -4.85 -3.76
CA ALA A 271 -4.33 -4.63 -3.62
C ALA A 271 -3.77 -5.02 -2.24
N ILE A 272 -2.63 -5.72 -2.21
CA ILE A 272 -1.89 -6.02 -0.96
C ILE A 272 -1.20 -4.74 -0.47
N ALA A 273 -1.50 -4.34 0.76
CA ALA A 273 -0.90 -3.16 1.38
C ALA A 273 0.47 -3.48 2.01
N GLY A 274 1.52 -2.77 1.59
CA GLY A 274 2.86 -2.85 2.18
C GLY A 274 2.96 -2.27 3.60
N ALA A 275 4.16 -2.26 4.17
CA ALA A 275 4.43 -1.65 5.49
C ALA A 275 4.31 -0.12 5.39
N ASP A 276 3.51 0.50 6.28
CA ASP A 276 3.15 1.93 6.15
C ASP A 276 4.27 2.86 6.64
N ASP A 277 5.06 2.40 7.60
CA ASP A 277 6.27 3.04 8.12
C ASP A 277 7.36 3.16 7.04
N ILE A 278 7.54 2.11 6.22
CA ILE A 278 8.46 2.14 5.08
C ILE A 278 7.96 3.13 4.01
N LEU A 279 6.65 3.13 3.73
CA LEU A 279 6.04 4.06 2.77
C LEU A 279 6.26 5.53 3.17
N ASP A 280 6.08 5.88 4.45
CA ASP A 280 6.28 7.27 4.91
C ASP A 280 7.72 7.74 4.68
N VAL A 281 8.69 6.88 5.02
CA VAL A 281 10.11 7.16 4.78
C VAL A 281 10.41 7.27 3.29
N ALA A 282 9.86 6.36 2.49
CA ALA A 282 10.02 6.35 1.04
C ALA A 282 9.52 7.64 0.38
N LEU A 283 8.30 8.07 0.72
CA LEU A 283 7.72 9.31 0.20
C LEU A 283 8.55 10.52 0.61
N LYS A 284 8.97 10.61 1.87
CA LYS A 284 9.80 11.72 2.36
C LYS A 284 11.12 11.82 1.59
N GLN A 285 11.83 10.71 1.38
CA GLN A 285 13.13 10.68 0.69
C GLN A 285 13.04 10.99 -0.81
N SER A 286 11.89 10.71 -1.42
CA SER A 286 11.61 11.09 -2.80
C SER A 286 11.08 12.52 -2.96
N GLY A 287 10.91 13.27 -1.86
CA GLY A 287 10.44 14.65 -1.89
C GLY A 287 8.92 14.79 -2.01
N VAL A 288 8.18 13.72 -1.71
CA VAL A 288 6.72 13.71 -1.74
C VAL A 288 6.17 14.00 -0.35
N TYR A 289 5.30 15.01 -0.24
CA TYR A 289 4.62 15.33 1.01
C TYR A 289 3.34 14.49 1.19
N ARG A 290 3.30 13.61 2.19
CA ARG A 290 2.11 12.78 2.46
C ARG A 290 1.10 13.55 3.32
N CYS A 291 -0.03 13.91 2.72
CA CYS A 291 -1.16 14.51 3.42
C CYS A 291 -1.86 13.46 4.31
N SER A 292 -2.21 13.85 5.53
CA SER A 292 -2.94 13.02 6.49
C SER A 292 -4.46 13.14 6.35
N THR A 293 -4.96 14.25 5.78
CA THR A 293 -6.38 14.51 5.60
C THR A 293 -6.69 15.05 4.20
N LEU A 294 -7.96 14.96 3.80
CA LEU A 294 -8.46 15.62 2.57
C LEU A 294 -8.41 17.14 2.68
N GLU A 295 -8.59 17.65 3.89
CA GLU A 295 -8.54 19.07 4.19
C GLU A 295 -7.15 19.64 3.90
N GLU A 296 -6.11 19.02 4.44
CA GLU A 296 -4.71 19.38 4.20
C GLU A 296 -4.36 19.31 2.71
N PHE A 297 -4.81 18.27 2.01
CA PHE A 297 -4.59 18.12 0.57
C PHE A 297 -5.24 19.24 -0.25
N PHE A 298 -6.47 19.61 0.09
CA PHE A 298 -7.18 20.72 -0.56
C PHE A 298 -6.49 22.06 -0.30
N ASP A 299 -6.04 22.29 0.93
CA ASP A 299 -5.35 23.51 1.30
C ASP A 299 -4.00 23.67 0.58
N LEU A 300 -3.21 22.59 0.53
CA LEU A 300 -1.94 22.58 -0.21
C LEU A 300 -2.15 22.75 -1.71
N SER A 301 -3.21 22.13 -2.26
CA SER A 301 -3.61 22.33 -3.66
C SER A 301 -3.85 23.80 -3.95
N LYS A 302 -4.59 24.51 -3.08
CA LYS A 302 -4.88 25.94 -3.21
C LYS A 302 -3.61 26.79 -3.06
N ALA A 303 -2.80 26.51 -2.04
CA ALA A 303 -1.58 27.26 -1.74
C ALA A 303 -0.55 27.16 -2.87
N PHE A 304 -0.19 25.95 -3.29
CA PHE A 304 0.79 25.77 -4.36
C PHE A 304 0.27 26.22 -5.74
N ALA A 305 -1.05 26.18 -5.97
CA ALA A 305 -1.61 26.67 -7.23
C ALA A 305 -1.49 28.19 -7.39
N TRP A 306 -1.42 28.93 -6.28
CA TRP A 306 -1.52 30.40 -6.29
C TRP A 306 -0.27 31.13 -5.79
N ASN A 307 0.55 30.51 -4.94
CA ASN A 307 1.72 31.14 -4.32
C ASN A 307 3.04 30.50 -4.76
N GLU A 308 4.12 31.28 -4.69
CA GLU A 308 5.48 30.74 -4.68
C GLU A 308 5.76 30.02 -3.35
N ILE A 309 6.78 29.15 -3.35
CA ILE A 309 7.21 28.44 -2.15
C ILE A 309 8.01 29.41 -1.26
N PRO A 310 7.74 29.50 0.06
CA PRO A 310 8.54 30.30 0.97
C PRO A 310 10.04 29.99 0.84
N LYS A 311 10.87 31.03 0.79
CA LYS A 311 12.33 30.89 0.60
C LYS A 311 13.08 30.51 1.87
N GLY A 312 12.41 30.59 3.01
CA GLY A 312 12.96 30.34 4.33
C GLY A 312 11.84 30.09 5.34
N PRO A 313 12.20 29.82 6.60
CA PRO A 313 11.25 29.46 7.64
C PRO A 313 10.55 30.66 8.30
N ARG A 314 10.91 31.90 7.95
CA ARG A 314 10.48 33.09 8.70
C ARG A 314 9.08 33.54 8.27
N VAL A 315 8.13 33.53 9.21
CA VAL A 315 6.75 33.96 9.02
C VAL A 315 6.55 35.29 9.73
N ALA A 316 6.10 36.30 8.99
CA ALA A 316 5.59 37.54 9.58
C ALA A 316 4.07 37.47 9.74
N ILE A 317 3.53 38.06 10.81
CA ILE A 317 2.10 38.05 11.12
C ILE A 317 1.61 39.50 11.27
N ILE A 318 0.53 39.84 10.57
CA ILE A 318 -0.20 41.10 10.74
C ILE A 318 -1.60 40.78 11.22
N SER A 319 -2.05 41.37 12.32
CA SER A 319 -3.37 41.10 12.90
C SER A 319 -4.03 42.37 13.43
N ASN A 320 -5.34 42.50 13.31
CA ASN A 320 -6.11 43.54 14.02
C ASN A 320 -6.57 43.11 15.42
N ALA A 321 -6.17 41.92 15.87
CA ALA A 321 -6.49 41.40 17.19
C ALA A 321 -5.32 40.60 17.77
N GLY A 322 -4.94 40.92 19.02
CA GLY A 322 -3.81 40.26 19.69
C GLY A 322 -4.01 38.75 19.91
N GLY A 323 -5.21 38.31 20.32
CA GLY A 323 -5.48 36.88 20.63
C GLY A 323 -5.13 35.92 19.48
N PRO A 324 -5.71 36.10 18.27
CA PRO A 324 -5.33 35.32 17.10
C PRO A 324 -3.84 35.42 16.73
N GLY A 325 -3.20 36.57 16.96
CA GLY A 325 -1.75 36.73 16.75
C GLY A 325 -0.92 35.81 17.64
N VAL A 326 -1.29 35.68 18.92
CA VAL A 326 -0.59 34.79 19.88
C VAL A 326 -0.76 33.32 19.49
N ILE A 327 -1.98 32.88 19.18
CA ILE A 327 -2.25 31.49 18.75
C ILE A 327 -1.44 31.15 17.49
N SER A 328 -1.33 32.11 16.57
CA SER A 328 -0.54 31.95 15.35
C SER A 328 0.95 31.85 15.65
N ALA A 329 1.44 32.60 16.63
CA ALA A 329 2.84 32.54 17.03
C ALA A 329 3.21 31.17 17.63
N ASP A 330 2.33 30.59 18.45
CA ASP A 330 2.50 29.23 18.96
C ASP A 330 2.55 28.22 17.80
N ALA A 331 1.60 28.31 16.85
CA ALA A 331 1.54 27.43 15.69
C ALA A 331 2.80 27.52 14.80
N VAL A 332 3.42 28.71 14.66
CA VAL A 332 4.66 28.88 13.88
C VAL A 332 5.77 28.02 14.49
N ILE A 333 5.94 28.07 15.81
CA ILE A 333 6.97 27.30 16.50
C ILE A 333 6.68 25.80 16.46
N GLU A 334 5.42 25.39 16.65
CA GLU A 334 4.99 23.98 16.59
C GLU A 334 5.24 23.35 15.21
N GLU A 335 5.09 24.11 14.13
CA GLU A 335 5.38 23.65 12.76
C GLU A 335 6.88 23.65 12.40
N GLY A 336 7.74 24.10 13.33
CA GLY A 336 9.19 24.21 13.12
C GLY A 336 9.59 25.38 12.22
N LEU A 337 8.75 26.42 12.19
CA LEU A 337 9.02 27.69 11.52
C LEU A 337 9.56 28.73 12.53
N GLU A 338 9.92 29.91 12.03
CA GLU A 338 10.48 31.00 12.83
C GLU A 338 9.60 32.25 12.72
N ILE A 339 9.41 32.98 13.83
CA ILE A 339 8.76 34.30 13.81
C ILE A 339 9.72 35.33 13.21
N ALA A 340 9.22 36.22 12.35
CA ALA A 340 10.06 37.22 11.69
C ALA A 340 10.63 38.22 12.71
N GLN A 341 11.94 38.42 12.67
CA GLN A 341 12.62 39.38 13.54
C GLN A 341 12.94 40.66 12.77
N PHE A 342 12.12 41.69 12.97
CA PHE A 342 12.30 42.98 12.29
C PHE A 342 13.48 43.77 12.85
N ASP A 343 14.23 44.40 11.95
CA ASP A 343 15.29 45.34 12.29
C ASP A 343 14.73 46.70 12.72
N ASP A 344 15.60 47.56 13.24
CA ASP A 344 15.19 48.88 13.75
C ASP A 344 14.68 49.81 12.64
N GLU A 345 15.14 49.62 11.40
CA GLU A 345 14.63 50.38 10.24
C GLU A 345 13.17 50.02 9.95
N THR A 346 12.83 48.73 9.91
CA THR A 346 11.48 48.24 9.68
C THR A 346 10.55 48.67 10.80
N LYS A 347 10.98 48.54 12.07
CA LYS A 347 10.21 49.03 13.24
C LYS A 347 9.96 50.53 13.16
N LYS A 348 10.95 51.32 12.75
CA LYS A 348 10.81 52.77 12.57
C LYS A 348 9.75 53.08 11.51
N LYS A 349 9.83 52.47 10.32
CA LYS A 349 8.83 52.66 9.25
C LYS A 349 7.42 52.29 9.71
N LEU A 350 7.27 51.17 10.44
CA LEU A 350 5.98 50.78 11.02
C LEU A 350 5.45 51.82 12.01
N SER A 351 6.32 52.38 12.86
CA SER A 351 5.92 53.40 13.85
C SER A 351 5.50 54.74 13.24
N GLU A 352 5.91 55.04 12.00
CA GLU A 352 5.53 56.25 11.27
C GLU A 352 4.12 56.16 10.67
N VAL A 353 3.63 54.95 10.38
CA VAL A 353 2.33 54.70 9.73
C VAL A 353 1.28 54.10 10.66
N LEU A 354 1.70 53.44 11.75
CA LEU A 354 0.80 52.82 12.73
C LEU A 354 0.63 53.70 13.98
N PRO A 355 -0.53 53.63 14.67
CA PRO A 355 -0.73 54.34 15.93
C PRO A 355 0.27 53.93 17.01
N ARG A 356 0.59 54.83 17.95
CA ARG A 356 1.51 54.53 19.07
C ARG A 356 1.10 53.33 19.94
N SER A 357 -0.19 53.00 19.97
CA SER A 357 -0.74 51.88 20.73
C SER A 357 -0.62 50.53 20.02
N ALA A 358 -0.21 50.50 18.74
CA ALA A 358 0.04 49.29 17.98
C ALA A 358 1.32 48.57 18.44
N SER A 359 1.41 47.27 18.19
CA SER A 359 2.67 46.53 18.31
C SER A 359 3.46 46.64 17.01
N PHE A 360 4.73 47.03 17.11
CA PHE A 360 5.69 47.04 15.99
C PHE A 360 6.61 45.82 15.99
N LEU A 361 6.44 44.92 16.95
CA LEU A 361 7.07 43.60 16.99
C LEU A 361 6.19 42.62 16.22
N ASP A 362 6.73 41.47 15.84
CA ASP A 362 5.95 40.39 15.24
C ASP A 362 5.33 39.51 16.34
N PRO A 363 4.00 39.27 16.37
CA PRO A 363 2.95 39.76 15.45
C PRO A 363 2.70 41.28 15.48
N VAL A 364 2.61 41.89 14.29
CA VAL A 364 2.27 43.32 14.12
C VAL A 364 0.78 43.51 14.40
N ASP A 365 0.46 44.15 15.53
CA ASP A 365 -0.93 44.43 15.93
C ASP A 365 -1.37 45.78 15.37
N VAL A 366 -2.18 45.76 14.30
CA VAL A 366 -2.74 46.96 13.68
C VAL A 366 -3.97 47.51 14.42
N LEU A 367 -4.35 46.93 15.56
CA LEU A 367 -5.49 47.32 16.41
C LEU A 367 -6.86 47.05 15.81
N GLY A 368 -7.85 46.85 16.68
CA GLY A 368 -9.21 46.45 16.31
C GLY A 368 -9.98 47.42 15.41
N ASP A 369 -9.68 48.72 15.52
CA ASP A 369 -10.27 49.79 14.72
C ASP A 369 -9.61 49.95 13.33
N ALA A 370 -8.73 49.02 12.94
CA ALA A 370 -8.02 49.08 11.67
C ALA A 370 -8.97 49.11 10.47
N LEU A 371 -8.80 50.15 9.65
CA LEU A 371 -9.35 50.22 8.30
C LEU A 371 -8.38 49.57 7.30
N ALA A 372 -8.83 49.33 6.08
CA ALA A 372 -8.07 48.60 5.06
C ALA A 372 -6.69 49.21 4.74
N GLY A 373 -6.54 50.54 4.82
CA GLY A 373 -5.26 51.22 4.57
C GLY A 373 -4.17 50.80 5.57
N ARG A 374 -4.53 50.61 6.85
CA ARG A 374 -3.57 50.25 7.90
C ARG A 374 -2.96 48.86 7.68
N PHE A 375 -3.76 47.93 7.17
CA PHE A 375 -3.28 46.61 6.73
C PHE A 375 -2.32 46.72 5.54
N SER A 376 -2.65 47.58 4.57
CA SER A 376 -1.80 47.84 3.39
C SER A 376 -0.43 48.36 3.80
N ASP A 377 -0.40 49.40 4.63
CA ASP A 377 0.84 50.09 5.02
C ASP A 377 1.77 49.13 5.78
N ALA A 378 1.21 48.36 6.72
CA ALA A 378 1.95 47.33 7.44
C ALA A 378 2.45 46.22 6.51
N ALA A 379 1.60 45.70 5.62
CA ALA A 379 1.97 44.62 4.70
C ALA A 379 3.06 45.05 3.72
N GLU A 380 2.98 46.26 3.15
CA GLU A 380 4.00 46.76 2.23
C GLU A 380 5.36 46.93 2.92
N ILE A 381 5.40 47.42 4.16
CA ILE A 381 6.65 47.56 4.92
C ILE A 381 7.25 46.18 5.24
N VAL A 382 6.42 45.24 5.72
CA VAL A 382 6.86 43.88 6.07
C VAL A 382 7.32 43.09 4.83
N LEU A 383 6.69 43.27 3.67
CA LEU A 383 7.09 42.57 2.44
C LEU A 383 8.33 43.18 1.77
N GLN A 384 8.80 44.35 2.22
CA GLN A 384 10.04 44.97 1.74
C GLN A 384 11.29 44.53 2.52
N THR A 385 11.13 43.92 3.69
CA THR A 385 12.27 43.45 4.50
C THR A 385 12.81 42.12 4.00
N ASP A 386 14.12 41.88 4.19
CA ASP A 386 14.77 40.59 3.97
C ASP A 386 14.55 39.60 5.13
N LYS A 387 13.79 40.00 6.16
CA LYS A 387 13.46 39.24 7.37
C LYS A 387 12.14 38.46 7.29
N CYS A 388 11.44 38.52 6.18
CA CYS A 388 10.16 37.86 5.94
C CYS A 388 10.25 36.90 4.75
N ASP A 389 9.94 35.62 4.96
CA ASP A 389 9.88 34.61 3.88
C ASP A 389 8.43 34.24 3.51
N SER A 390 7.48 34.53 4.38
CA SER A 390 6.04 34.44 4.15
C SER A 390 5.28 35.39 5.08
N LEU A 391 4.12 35.89 4.64
CA LEU A 391 3.28 36.80 5.43
C LEU A 391 1.90 36.16 5.69
N LEU A 392 1.47 36.13 6.94
CA LEU A 392 0.09 35.81 7.34
C LEU A 392 -0.65 37.09 7.75
N VAL A 393 -1.75 37.41 7.07
CA VAL A 393 -2.66 38.50 7.44
C VAL A 393 -3.91 37.94 8.11
N ILE A 394 -4.11 38.30 9.37
CA ILE A 394 -5.24 37.87 10.18
C ILE A 394 -6.22 39.04 10.33
N LEU A 395 -7.49 38.75 10.08
CA LEU A 395 -8.56 39.71 10.26
C LEU A 395 -9.66 39.11 11.11
N THR A 396 -10.07 39.85 12.14
CA THR A 396 -11.28 39.59 12.92
C THR A 396 -12.34 40.65 12.60
N PRO A 397 -13.62 40.28 12.47
CA PRO A 397 -14.68 41.22 12.17
C PRO A 397 -14.95 42.14 13.36
N GLN A 398 -14.79 43.45 13.17
CA GLN A 398 -15.31 44.48 14.07
C GLN A 398 -16.29 45.40 13.31
N MET A 399 -17.06 46.22 14.05
CA MET A 399 -18.08 47.09 13.47
C MET A 399 -17.55 48.03 12.38
N MET A 400 -16.29 48.47 12.47
CA MET A 400 -15.67 49.41 11.54
C MET A 400 -14.80 48.73 10.47
N THR A 401 -14.59 47.42 10.56
CA THR A 401 -13.64 46.68 9.70
C THR A 401 -14.15 46.60 8.26
N GLN A 402 -13.33 47.06 7.31
CA GLN A 402 -13.66 47.09 5.89
C GLN A 402 -13.25 45.77 5.20
N ILE A 403 -13.90 44.67 5.54
CA ILE A 403 -13.42 43.30 5.23
C ILE A 403 -13.12 43.08 3.74
N GLU A 404 -14.09 43.32 2.85
CA GLU A 404 -13.91 43.13 1.41
C GLU A 404 -12.83 44.05 0.84
N LYS A 405 -12.80 45.31 1.27
CA LYS A 405 -11.77 46.28 0.84
C LYS A 405 -10.37 45.88 1.32
N THR A 406 -10.25 45.36 2.54
CA THR A 406 -8.97 44.84 3.06
C THR A 406 -8.51 43.65 2.23
N ALA A 407 -9.41 42.71 1.90
CA ALA A 407 -9.11 41.59 1.01
C ALA A 407 -8.61 42.05 -0.37
N GLU A 408 -9.27 43.05 -0.97
CA GLU A 408 -8.88 43.58 -2.28
C GLU A 408 -7.50 44.24 -2.26
N ILE A 409 -7.22 45.04 -1.23
CA ILE A 409 -5.93 45.72 -1.08
C ILE A 409 -4.81 44.70 -0.82
N ILE A 410 -5.01 43.74 0.09
CA ILE A 410 -4.02 42.70 0.36
C ILE A 410 -3.76 41.84 -0.87
N GLY A 411 -4.80 41.50 -1.65
CA GLY A 411 -4.63 40.78 -2.91
C GLY A 411 -3.92 41.58 -4.01
N ASN A 412 -3.95 42.90 -3.98
CA ASN A 412 -3.14 43.73 -4.87
C ASN A 412 -1.68 43.84 -4.37
N VAL A 413 -1.49 43.95 -3.05
CA VAL A 413 -0.17 43.96 -2.42
C VAL A 413 0.56 42.63 -2.68
N SER A 414 -0.13 41.48 -2.55
CA SER A 414 0.48 40.17 -2.79
C SER A 414 1.04 40.00 -4.21
N LYS A 415 0.42 40.61 -5.22
CA LYS A 415 0.90 40.58 -6.61
C LYS A 415 2.14 41.44 -6.86
N LYS A 416 2.39 42.45 -6.01
CA LYS A 416 3.51 43.39 -6.14
C LYS A 416 4.83 42.78 -5.64
N TYR A 417 4.77 41.85 -4.69
CA TYR A 417 5.93 41.27 -4.03
C TYR A 417 6.03 39.76 -4.33
N LYS A 418 7.25 39.21 -4.27
CA LYS A 418 7.49 37.76 -4.51
C LYS A 418 7.38 36.90 -3.24
N ILE A 419 7.11 37.51 -2.10
CA ILE A 419 6.93 36.80 -0.83
C ILE A 419 5.49 36.29 -0.79
N PRO A 420 5.26 34.99 -0.56
CA PRO A 420 3.91 34.44 -0.53
C PRO A 420 3.10 35.01 0.64
N VAL A 421 1.88 35.45 0.32
CA VAL A 421 0.93 36.02 1.29
C VAL A 421 -0.20 35.02 1.52
N PHE A 422 -0.54 34.82 2.79
CA PHE A 422 -1.63 33.99 3.27
C PHE A 422 -2.56 34.84 4.12
N CYS A 423 -3.83 34.46 4.19
CA CYS A 423 -4.82 35.16 4.99
C CYS A 423 -5.55 34.22 5.95
N SER A 424 -6.05 34.77 7.04
CA SER A 424 -7.07 34.14 7.86
C SER A 424 -8.10 35.18 8.31
N PHE A 425 -9.22 35.25 7.59
CA PHE A 425 -10.32 36.13 7.98
C PHE A 425 -11.28 35.31 8.86
N ILE A 426 -11.11 35.45 10.18
CA ILE A 426 -11.78 34.61 11.17
C ILE A 426 -13.26 34.99 11.26
N GLY A 427 -14.12 34.11 10.80
CA GLY A 427 -15.58 34.29 10.85
C GLY A 427 -16.32 33.39 9.87
N GLY A 428 -17.61 33.66 9.67
CA GLY A 428 -18.44 32.99 8.68
C GLY A 428 -19.12 34.00 7.75
N THR A 429 -20.37 34.33 8.04
CA THR A 429 -21.22 35.16 7.17
C THR A 429 -20.61 36.53 6.86
N VAL A 430 -20.12 37.24 7.89
CA VAL A 430 -19.64 38.63 7.76
C VAL A 430 -18.33 38.72 6.95
N VAL A 431 -17.46 37.71 7.06
CA VAL A 431 -16.17 37.70 6.36
C VAL A 431 -16.23 37.12 4.95
N SER A 432 -17.35 36.47 4.59
CA SER A 432 -17.51 35.77 3.30
C SER A 432 -17.24 36.65 2.07
N ALA A 433 -17.59 37.93 2.11
CA ALA A 433 -17.28 38.86 1.02
C ALA A 433 -15.76 39.06 0.83
N GLY A 434 -15.00 39.11 1.93
CA GLY A 434 -13.53 39.13 1.90
C GLY A 434 -12.95 37.83 1.34
N GLU A 435 -13.46 36.68 1.77
CA GLU A 435 -13.03 35.37 1.26
C GLU A 435 -13.26 35.22 -0.25
N ILE A 436 -14.41 35.66 -0.75
CA ILE A 436 -14.71 35.67 -2.20
C ILE A 436 -13.72 36.57 -2.94
N ALA A 437 -13.42 37.76 -2.40
CA ALA A 437 -12.45 38.68 -2.98
C ALA A 437 -11.02 38.10 -2.99
N LEU A 438 -10.58 37.47 -1.90
CA LEU A 438 -9.27 36.81 -1.81
C LEU A 438 -9.14 35.65 -2.81
N ASN A 439 -10.16 34.80 -2.93
CA ASN A 439 -10.17 33.71 -3.92
C ASN A 439 -10.12 34.23 -5.36
N ARG A 440 -10.88 35.29 -5.68
CA ARG A 440 -10.82 35.97 -6.99
C ARG A 440 -9.43 36.52 -7.29
N LEU A 441 -8.74 37.04 -6.27
CA LEU A 441 -7.38 37.57 -6.36
C LEU A 441 -6.28 36.52 -6.19
N LYS A 442 -6.66 35.23 -6.02
CA LYS A 442 -5.76 34.09 -5.82
C LYS A 442 -4.85 34.26 -4.59
N VAL A 443 -5.40 34.77 -3.48
CA VAL A 443 -4.71 34.75 -2.17
C VAL A 443 -5.31 33.65 -1.32
N PRO A 444 -4.52 32.64 -0.88
CA PRO A 444 -5.05 31.56 -0.07
C PRO A 444 -5.44 32.07 1.33
N SER A 445 -6.73 31.96 1.65
CA SER A 445 -7.27 32.30 2.96
C SER A 445 -7.82 31.06 3.68
N TYR A 446 -7.74 31.05 5.01
CA TYR A 446 -8.13 29.92 5.85
C TYR A 446 -8.98 30.36 7.04
N MET A 447 -9.94 29.51 7.42
CA MET A 447 -10.85 29.81 8.53
C MET A 447 -10.13 30.00 9.87
N PHE A 448 -9.04 29.26 10.08
CA PHE A 448 -8.24 29.30 11.30
C PHE A 448 -6.78 29.64 10.95
N PRO A 449 -6.12 30.50 11.74
CA PRO A 449 -4.76 30.92 11.41
C PRO A 449 -3.73 29.81 11.59
N GLU A 450 -3.86 28.91 12.57
CA GLU A 450 -2.99 27.75 12.76
C GLU A 450 -3.00 26.82 11.54
N ARG A 451 -4.13 26.76 10.83
CA ARG A 451 -4.25 26.01 9.57
C ARG A 451 -3.48 26.68 8.43
N ALA A 452 -3.48 28.00 8.37
CA ALA A 452 -2.63 28.74 7.42
C ALA A 452 -1.15 28.48 7.70
N ILE A 453 -0.76 28.48 8.98
CA ILE A 453 0.61 28.18 9.40
C ILE A 453 1.00 26.72 9.08
N ALA A 454 0.13 25.75 9.32
CA ALA A 454 0.38 24.34 8.95
C ALA A 454 0.66 24.19 7.45
N VAL A 455 -0.05 24.93 6.59
CA VAL A 455 0.20 24.95 5.14
C VAL A 455 1.55 25.58 4.81
N ILE A 456 1.90 26.71 5.43
CA ILE A 456 3.23 27.33 5.27
C ILE A 456 4.33 26.34 5.69
N GLY A 457 4.14 25.65 6.82
CA GLY A 457 5.04 24.64 7.35
C GLY A 457 5.23 23.47 6.38
N ALA A 458 4.15 22.95 5.79
CA ALA A 458 4.20 21.92 4.78
C ALA A 458 4.92 22.38 3.49
N MET A 459 4.68 23.61 3.02
CA MET A 459 5.39 24.18 1.88
C MET A 459 6.90 24.34 2.15
N TRP A 460 7.27 24.76 3.37
CA TRP A 460 8.66 24.86 3.79
C TRP A 460 9.34 23.49 3.93
N LYS A 461 8.66 22.49 4.52
CA LYS A 461 9.13 21.11 4.62
C LYS A 461 9.44 20.54 3.23
N PHE A 462 8.58 20.81 2.24
CA PHE A 462 8.87 20.48 0.84
C PHE A 462 10.13 21.17 0.32
N LYS A 463 10.27 22.49 0.53
CA LYS A 463 11.45 23.24 0.05
C LYS A 463 12.75 22.71 0.65
N SER A 464 12.75 22.49 1.96
CA SER A 464 13.90 21.92 2.69
C SER A 464 14.28 20.54 2.12
N GLN A 465 13.29 19.68 1.85
CA GLN A 465 13.54 18.37 1.27
C GLN A 465 14.03 18.44 -0.19
N GLN A 466 13.50 19.36 -1.00
CA GLN A 466 13.98 19.62 -2.36
C GLN A 466 15.47 20.01 -2.36
N GLU A 467 15.89 20.88 -1.45
CA GLU A 467 17.30 21.27 -1.32
C GLU A 467 18.20 20.09 -0.92
N LYS A 468 17.74 19.21 -0.02
CA LYS A 468 18.45 17.97 0.32
C LYS A 468 18.61 17.06 -0.90
N ILE A 469 17.54 16.82 -1.65
CA ILE A 469 17.56 15.99 -2.86
C ILE A 469 18.56 16.53 -3.90
N LEU A 470 18.62 17.86 -4.06
CA LEU A 470 19.57 18.48 -4.99
C LEU A 470 21.03 18.26 -4.56
N ARG A 471 21.33 18.29 -3.25
CA ARG A 471 22.67 18.00 -2.69
C ARG A 471 23.04 16.52 -2.84
N GLU A 472 22.12 15.62 -2.49
CA GLU A 472 22.33 14.17 -2.59
C GLU A 472 22.66 13.72 -4.02
N ILE A 473 22.00 14.30 -5.03
CA ILE A 473 22.23 13.93 -6.44
C ILE A 473 23.64 14.32 -6.91
N THR A 474 24.22 15.40 -6.35
CA THR A 474 25.61 15.77 -6.60
C THR A 474 26.62 14.86 -5.91
N ASP A 475 26.29 14.32 -4.72
CA ASP A 475 27.22 13.54 -3.89
C ASP A 475 27.17 12.00 -4.13
N ILE A 476 26.00 11.45 -4.50
CA ILE A 476 25.79 10.00 -4.72
C ILE A 476 26.40 9.50 -6.04
N GLY A 477 26.88 10.40 -6.90
CA GLY A 477 27.64 10.05 -8.12
C GLY A 477 28.94 9.25 -7.87
N VAL A 478 29.34 9.04 -6.61
CA VAL A 478 30.64 8.45 -6.22
C VAL A 478 30.51 7.08 -5.51
N LEU A 479 29.31 6.54 -5.28
CA LEU A 479 29.15 5.14 -4.84
C LEU A 479 29.39 4.19 -6.04
N ASN A 480 30.67 4.07 -6.43
CA ASN A 480 31.16 3.13 -7.43
C ASN A 480 30.68 1.70 -7.14
N LYS A 481 30.50 0.87 -8.17
CA LYS A 481 30.28 -0.58 -8.08
C LYS A 481 31.27 -1.19 -7.08
N GLN A 482 30.83 -1.44 -5.85
CA GLN A 482 31.69 -1.99 -4.83
C GLN A 482 31.80 -3.49 -5.02
N ILE A 483 33.02 -3.98 -4.94
CA ILE A 483 33.32 -5.40 -5.12
C ILE A 483 33.25 -6.04 -3.74
N LEU A 484 32.38 -7.04 -3.60
CA LEU A 484 32.31 -7.86 -2.41
C LEU A 484 33.69 -8.49 -2.13
N PRO A 485 34.24 -8.42 -0.89
CA PRO A 485 35.51 -9.06 -0.56
C PRO A 485 35.50 -10.54 -0.95
N GLU A 486 36.57 -11.02 -1.58
CA GLU A 486 36.62 -12.38 -2.18
C GLU A 486 36.30 -13.48 -1.15
N GLY A 487 36.75 -13.32 0.10
CA GLY A 487 36.42 -14.25 1.19
C GLY A 487 34.94 -14.28 1.54
N ALA A 488 34.28 -13.11 1.59
CA ALA A 488 32.85 -13.01 1.86
C ALA A 488 32.03 -13.61 0.70
N ALA A 489 32.43 -13.35 -0.54
CA ALA A 489 31.81 -13.94 -1.73
C ALA A 489 31.88 -15.48 -1.71
N LYS A 490 33.02 -16.07 -1.34
CA LYS A 490 33.18 -17.52 -1.23
C LYS A 490 32.25 -18.14 -0.18
N ILE A 491 32.10 -17.49 0.97
CA ILE A 491 31.20 -17.97 2.04
C ILE A 491 29.75 -17.95 1.55
N LEU A 492 29.29 -16.83 0.98
CA LEU A 492 27.93 -16.70 0.45
C LEU A 492 27.65 -17.71 -0.67
N GLN A 493 28.55 -17.85 -1.64
CA GLN A 493 28.39 -18.81 -2.74
C GLN A 493 28.34 -20.25 -2.25
N LYS A 494 29.15 -20.62 -1.26
CA LYS A 494 29.11 -21.95 -0.64
C LYS A 494 27.76 -22.20 0.03
N ALA A 495 27.26 -21.25 0.80
CA ALA A 495 25.98 -21.36 1.50
C ALA A 495 24.78 -21.44 0.55
N VAL A 496 24.75 -20.57 -0.47
CA VAL A 496 23.72 -20.60 -1.53
C VAL A 496 23.79 -21.89 -2.33
N GLY A 497 25.00 -22.36 -2.69
CA GLY A 497 25.21 -23.63 -3.39
C GLY A 497 24.77 -24.84 -2.58
N ALA A 498 24.83 -24.75 -1.25
CA ALA A 498 24.32 -25.76 -0.31
C ALA A 498 22.81 -25.63 -0.01
N GLY A 499 22.11 -24.67 -0.62
CA GLY A 499 20.68 -24.43 -0.40
C GLY A 499 20.33 -23.93 1.00
N GLN A 500 21.29 -23.32 1.71
CA GLN A 500 21.05 -22.76 3.03
C GLN A 500 20.14 -21.53 2.95
N LYS A 501 19.23 -21.40 3.91
CA LYS A 501 18.34 -20.22 4.02
C LYS A 501 18.96 -19.08 4.83
N ALA A 502 19.93 -19.39 5.67
CA ALA A 502 20.64 -18.43 6.50
C ALA A 502 22.06 -18.96 6.73
N LEU A 503 23.00 -18.04 6.93
CA LEU A 503 24.35 -18.40 7.39
C LEU A 503 24.29 -18.82 8.86
N ASP A 504 25.21 -19.70 9.25
CA ASP A 504 25.50 -19.86 10.67
C ASP A 504 26.20 -18.60 11.22
N ASN A 505 26.25 -18.48 12.55
CA ASN A 505 26.73 -17.26 13.20
C ASN A 505 28.24 -17.00 12.95
N LEU A 506 29.05 -18.05 12.74
CA LEU A 506 30.47 -17.87 12.44
C LEU A 506 30.68 -17.37 11.01
N ASP A 507 29.96 -17.95 10.05
CA ASP A 507 30.01 -17.53 8.65
C ASP A 507 29.46 -16.10 8.52
N ALA A 508 28.39 -15.77 9.25
CA ALA A 508 27.84 -14.41 9.32
C ALA A 508 28.86 -13.41 9.90
N ASP A 509 29.46 -13.70 11.07
CA ASP A 509 30.48 -12.85 11.69
C ASP A 509 31.70 -12.69 10.78
N SER A 510 32.08 -13.73 10.05
CA SER A 510 33.20 -13.72 9.10
C SER A 510 32.90 -12.82 7.90
N VAL A 511 31.69 -12.90 7.33
CA VAL A 511 31.25 -12.02 6.23
C VAL A 511 31.26 -10.54 6.67
N ILE A 512 30.75 -10.26 7.87
CA ILE A 512 30.74 -8.91 8.47
C ILE A 512 32.18 -8.42 8.72
N SER A 513 33.04 -9.26 9.30
CA SER A 513 34.44 -8.93 9.58
C SER A 513 35.24 -8.64 8.31
N LEU A 514 35.06 -9.44 7.25
CA LEU A 514 35.70 -9.23 5.95
C LEU A 514 35.23 -7.96 5.26
N ALA A 515 34.05 -7.44 5.60
CA ALA A 515 33.57 -6.13 5.15
C ALA A 515 34.17 -4.94 5.94
N GLY A 516 35.08 -5.20 6.89
CA GLY A 516 35.75 -4.18 7.69
C GLY A 516 35.00 -3.78 8.96
N ILE A 517 33.94 -4.52 9.32
CA ILE A 517 33.17 -4.28 10.55
C ILE A 517 33.76 -5.13 11.68
N GLN A 518 34.05 -4.49 12.81
CA GLN A 518 34.70 -5.14 13.93
C GLN A 518 33.74 -6.09 14.66
N THR A 519 34.13 -7.37 14.76
CA THR A 519 33.42 -8.42 15.50
C THR A 519 34.27 -8.93 16.67
N PRO A 520 33.68 -9.41 17.78
CA PRO A 520 34.43 -10.06 18.84
C PRO A 520 35.12 -11.32 18.31
N GLY A 521 36.29 -11.66 18.85
CA GLY A 521 36.93 -12.92 18.49
C GLY A 521 36.08 -14.11 18.95
N THR A 522 35.70 -14.96 18.00
CA THR A 522 34.71 -16.03 18.17
C THR A 522 35.26 -17.35 17.64
N LYS A 523 34.97 -18.45 18.33
CA LYS A 523 35.31 -19.81 17.87
C LYS A 523 34.20 -20.81 18.25
N ILE A 524 33.91 -21.77 17.35
CA ILE A 524 33.19 -22.99 17.73
C ILE A 524 34.18 -23.94 18.41
N ALA A 525 33.91 -24.27 19.66
CA ALA A 525 34.71 -25.20 20.43
C ALA A 525 34.14 -26.62 20.27
N GLU A 526 34.97 -27.55 19.82
CA GLU A 526 34.59 -28.97 19.67
C GLU A 526 34.45 -29.68 21.03
N ASN A 527 35.15 -29.19 22.04
CA ASN A 527 35.14 -29.71 23.40
C ASN A 527 35.64 -28.65 24.40
N LEU A 528 35.46 -28.93 25.70
CA LEU A 528 35.87 -28.03 26.78
C LEU A 528 37.37 -27.66 26.74
N LYS A 529 38.26 -28.61 26.39
CA LYS A 529 39.71 -28.33 26.31
C LYS A 529 40.02 -27.29 25.24
N ASP A 530 39.34 -27.38 24.10
CA ASP A 530 39.47 -26.41 23.02
C ASP A 530 38.94 -25.03 23.43
N ALA A 531 37.80 -24.98 24.13
CA ALA A 531 37.25 -23.75 24.69
C ALA A 531 38.22 -23.08 25.68
N VAL A 532 38.79 -23.84 26.61
CA VAL A 532 39.79 -23.34 27.58
C VAL A 532 41.04 -22.80 26.88
N LYS A 533 41.54 -23.51 25.87
CA LYS A 533 42.71 -23.07 25.09
C LYS A 533 42.43 -21.73 24.41
N PHE A 534 41.29 -21.60 23.74
CA PHE A 534 40.91 -20.36 23.09
C PHE A 534 40.72 -19.22 24.09
N ALA A 535 40.06 -19.48 25.24
CA ALA A 535 39.86 -18.48 26.30
C ALA A 535 41.19 -17.92 26.83
N LYS A 536 42.23 -18.76 26.95
CA LYS A 536 43.58 -18.34 27.37
C LYS A 536 44.29 -17.49 26.30
N GLU A 537 44.04 -17.77 25.03
CA GLU A 537 44.63 -17.03 23.89
C GLU A 537 44.01 -15.64 23.74
N ILE A 538 42.68 -15.56 23.80
CA ILE A 538 41.91 -14.31 23.62
C ILE A 538 41.79 -13.47 24.91
N GLY A 539 42.05 -14.10 26.06
CA GLY A 539 41.97 -13.51 27.39
C GLY A 539 40.54 -13.40 27.94
N TYR A 540 40.41 -13.47 29.26
CA TYR A 540 39.16 -13.30 29.99
C TYR A 540 38.75 -11.81 30.16
N PRO A 541 37.46 -11.47 30.41
CA PRO A 541 36.31 -12.38 30.43
C PRO A 541 35.90 -12.86 29.02
N VAL A 542 35.21 -14.00 28.97
CA VAL A 542 34.66 -14.64 27.75
C VAL A 542 33.19 -14.99 27.95
N VAL A 543 32.50 -15.19 26.82
CA VAL A 543 31.10 -15.60 26.75
C VAL A 543 31.01 -16.99 26.15
N LEU A 544 30.18 -17.86 26.74
CA LEU A 544 29.87 -19.18 26.20
C LEU A 544 28.42 -19.23 25.71
N LYS A 545 28.19 -19.68 24.47
CA LYS A 545 26.87 -19.72 23.83
C LYS A 545 26.62 -21.06 23.14
N LEU A 546 25.36 -21.46 23.07
CA LEU A 546 24.90 -22.52 22.15
C LEU A 546 24.61 -21.92 20.77
N SER A 547 25.00 -22.63 19.70
CA SER A 547 24.76 -22.23 18.31
C SER A 547 24.17 -23.40 17.50
N SER A 548 23.05 -23.17 16.82
CA SER A 548 22.41 -24.12 15.90
C SER A 548 21.52 -23.34 14.91
N PRO A 549 21.42 -23.74 13.63
CA PRO A 549 20.54 -23.09 12.66
C PRO A 549 19.06 -23.00 13.08
N GLY A 550 18.59 -23.92 13.93
CA GLY A 550 17.21 -23.95 14.45
C GLY A 550 16.97 -23.14 15.73
N LEU A 551 18.00 -22.56 16.34
CA LEU A 551 17.94 -21.94 17.67
C LEU A 551 18.03 -20.41 17.56
N LEU A 552 16.95 -19.79 17.07
CA LEU A 552 16.88 -18.36 16.71
C LEU A 552 16.82 -17.39 17.92
N HIS A 553 16.36 -17.84 19.10
CA HIS A 553 16.22 -17.00 20.31
C HIS A 553 16.96 -17.57 21.54
N LYS A 554 18.30 -17.58 21.46
CA LYS A 554 19.23 -18.19 22.45
C LYS A 554 19.09 -17.66 23.89
N LYS A 555 18.86 -16.36 24.05
CA LYS A 555 18.72 -15.71 25.38
C LYS A 555 17.48 -16.19 26.14
N HIS A 556 16.35 -16.42 25.47
CA HIS A 556 15.11 -16.90 26.11
C HIS A 556 15.23 -18.35 26.63
N PHE A 557 16.09 -19.17 26.02
CA PHE A 557 16.40 -20.52 26.50
C PHE A 557 17.53 -20.54 27.57
N GLY A 558 18.13 -19.37 27.86
CA GLY A 558 19.32 -19.27 28.69
C GLY A 558 20.52 -20.04 28.11
N GLY A 559 20.64 -20.07 26.79
CA GLY A 559 21.74 -20.71 26.05
C GLY A 559 23.00 -19.84 25.95
N VAL A 560 23.12 -18.80 26.77
CA VAL A 560 24.23 -17.84 26.82
C VAL A 560 24.66 -17.66 28.27
N ILE A 561 25.97 -17.76 28.54
CA ILE A 561 26.59 -17.53 29.84
C ILE A 561 27.65 -16.43 29.66
N LEU A 562 27.47 -15.33 30.39
CA LEU A 562 28.32 -14.14 30.37
C LEU A 562 29.25 -14.11 31.60
N ASP A 563 30.21 -13.18 31.60
CA ASP A 563 31.13 -12.86 32.71
C ASP A 563 31.97 -14.06 33.19
N ILE A 564 32.39 -14.93 32.27
CA ILE A 564 33.30 -16.04 32.58
C ILE A 564 34.71 -15.47 32.67
N ARG A 565 35.28 -15.40 33.88
CA ARG A 565 36.56 -14.74 34.19
C ARG A 565 37.73 -15.70 34.37
N ASN A 566 37.48 -17.00 34.47
CA ASN A 566 38.51 -18.00 34.69
C ASN A 566 38.06 -19.39 34.18
N GLU A 567 38.99 -20.34 34.24
CA GLU A 567 38.82 -21.72 33.78
C GLU A 567 37.70 -22.43 34.54
N ASP A 568 37.69 -22.37 35.88
CA ASP A 568 36.65 -23.02 36.71
C ASP A 568 35.22 -22.55 36.35
N GLN A 569 35.05 -21.26 36.08
CA GLN A 569 33.76 -20.71 35.63
C GLN A 569 33.38 -21.19 34.23
N LEU A 570 34.37 -21.38 33.34
CA LEU A 570 34.14 -21.90 32.00
C LEU A 570 33.71 -23.37 32.02
N GLU A 571 34.33 -24.19 32.87
CA GLU A 571 33.96 -25.60 33.05
C GLU A 571 32.51 -25.72 33.58
N ASN A 572 32.18 -24.95 34.62
CA ASN A 572 30.82 -24.91 35.16
C ASN A 572 29.79 -24.43 34.13
N GLY A 573 30.15 -23.42 33.33
CA GLY A 573 29.33 -22.91 32.25
C GLY A 573 29.09 -23.96 31.15
N TRP A 574 30.14 -24.70 30.78
CA TRP A 574 30.08 -25.77 29.79
C TRP A 574 29.10 -26.87 30.21
N SER A 575 29.28 -27.44 31.41
CA SER A 575 28.38 -28.48 31.92
C SER A 575 26.93 -28.00 32.03
N THR A 576 26.72 -26.72 32.33
CA THR A 576 25.39 -26.12 32.38
C THR A 576 24.72 -26.09 31.01
N LEU A 577 25.43 -25.64 29.96
CA LEU A 577 24.90 -25.59 28.60
C LEU A 577 24.76 -26.98 27.97
N GLU A 578 25.62 -27.93 28.32
CA GLU A 578 25.53 -29.33 27.89
C GLU A 578 24.26 -30.00 28.41
N ARG A 579 23.97 -29.87 29.72
CA ARG A 579 22.71 -30.37 30.28
C ARG A 579 21.48 -29.69 29.64
N LYS A 580 21.59 -28.43 29.24
CA LYS A 580 20.50 -27.71 28.55
C LYS A 580 20.32 -28.19 27.12
N SER A 581 21.40 -28.46 26.38
CA SER A 581 21.33 -28.93 25.00
C SER A 581 20.74 -30.34 24.91
N GLU A 582 20.87 -31.15 25.96
CA GLU A 582 20.25 -32.47 26.04
C GLU A 582 18.72 -32.46 26.00
N ASN A 583 18.10 -31.37 26.48
CA ASN A 583 16.65 -31.18 26.55
C ASN A 583 16.05 -30.53 25.28
N LEU A 584 16.85 -30.32 24.24
CA LEU A 584 16.38 -29.78 22.96
C LEU A 584 15.76 -30.89 22.08
N ASP A 585 14.84 -30.49 21.20
CA ASP A 585 14.28 -31.38 20.18
C ASP A 585 15.38 -32.07 19.37
N SER A 586 15.15 -33.33 19.00
CA SER A 586 16.15 -34.20 18.36
C SER A 586 16.73 -33.63 17.06
N GLU A 587 15.92 -32.93 16.26
CA GLU A 587 16.37 -32.26 15.02
C GLU A 587 17.30 -31.07 15.30
N ILE A 588 17.04 -30.30 16.36
CA ILE A 588 17.88 -29.16 16.75
C ILE A 588 19.16 -29.67 17.38
N LYS A 589 19.05 -30.64 18.30
CA LYS A 589 20.16 -31.26 19.05
C LYS A 589 21.25 -31.82 18.14
N ALA A 590 20.89 -32.40 17.00
CA ALA A 590 21.83 -32.93 16.01
C ALA A 590 22.79 -31.87 15.42
N HIS A 591 22.46 -30.59 15.55
CA HIS A 591 23.20 -29.47 14.96
C HIS A 591 23.65 -28.43 16.00
N VAL A 592 23.66 -28.77 17.29
CA VAL A 592 24.09 -27.86 18.36
C VAL A 592 25.61 -27.87 18.51
N ASN A 593 26.21 -26.68 18.41
CA ASN A 593 27.62 -26.42 18.66
C ASN A 593 27.79 -25.50 19.88
N PHE A 594 28.93 -25.59 20.55
CA PHE A 594 29.34 -24.65 21.60
C PHE A 594 30.22 -23.57 21.00
N GLN A 595 29.90 -22.32 21.28
CA GLN A 595 30.59 -21.15 20.76
C GLN A 595 31.18 -20.38 21.94
N ILE A 596 32.47 -20.10 21.87
CA ILE A 596 33.17 -19.23 22.82
C ILE A 596 33.55 -17.92 22.12
N GLN A 597 33.34 -16.81 22.81
CA GLN A 597 33.51 -15.47 22.26
C GLN A 597 34.15 -14.53 23.28
N LYS A 598 34.97 -13.57 22.85
CA LYS A 598 35.43 -12.48 23.74
C LYS A 598 34.26 -11.66 24.24
N GLU A 599 34.20 -11.44 25.56
CA GLU A 599 33.23 -10.50 26.10
C GLU A 599 33.66 -9.06 25.83
N ILE A 600 32.75 -8.28 25.26
CA ILE A 600 32.98 -6.86 24.97
C ILE A 600 32.58 -6.02 26.19
N PRO A 601 33.37 -4.97 26.54
CA PRO A 601 33.03 -4.07 27.63
C PRO A 601 31.62 -3.49 27.51
N SER A 602 31.01 -3.15 28.65
CA SER A 602 29.71 -2.51 28.68
C SER A 602 29.69 -1.22 27.85
N GLY A 603 28.63 -1.04 27.08
CA GLY A 603 28.41 0.11 26.22
C GLY A 603 26.93 0.27 25.89
N ALA A 604 26.60 1.27 25.07
CA ALA A 604 25.24 1.43 24.57
C ALA A 604 24.95 0.35 23.52
N GLU A 605 23.86 -0.40 23.71
CA GLU A 605 23.41 -1.42 22.75
C GLU A 605 22.49 -0.78 21.70
N VAL A 606 22.87 -0.91 20.43
CA VAL A 606 22.07 -0.44 19.27
C VAL A 606 21.76 -1.59 18.31
N PHE A 607 20.69 -1.45 17.57
CA PHE A 607 20.29 -2.35 16.50
C PHE A 607 20.66 -1.72 15.16
N VAL A 608 21.25 -2.51 14.25
CA VAL A 608 21.44 -2.12 12.85
C VAL A 608 21.06 -3.30 11.97
N GLY A 609 20.11 -3.10 11.06
CA GLY A 609 19.72 -4.16 10.12
C GLY A 609 19.28 -3.60 8.78
N ILE A 610 19.47 -4.38 7.71
CA ILE A 610 19.02 -4.07 6.35
C ILE A 610 18.19 -5.23 5.84
N LYS A 611 17.04 -4.91 5.25
CA LYS A 611 16.12 -5.89 4.67
C LYS A 611 15.58 -5.37 3.34
N ARG A 612 15.34 -6.27 2.38
CA ARG A 612 14.64 -5.94 1.13
C ARG A 612 13.13 -5.88 1.35
N ASP A 613 12.54 -4.70 1.21
CA ASP A 613 11.11 -4.52 1.02
C ASP A 613 10.72 -4.85 -0.44
N PRO A 614 9.62 -5.59 -0.68
CA PRO A 614 9.22 -6.00 -2.03
C PRO A 614 8.79 -4.83 -2.93
N THR A 615 8.36 -3.70 -2.36
CA THR A 615 7.85 -2.54 -3.10
C THR A 615 8.93 -1.47 -3.27
N PHE A 616 9.66 -1.15 -2.20
CA PHE A 616 10.58 -0.01 -2.17
C PHE A 616 12.06 -0.40 -2.19
N GLY A 617 12.40 -1.70 -2.12
CA GLY A 617 13.77 -2.18 -2.18
C GLY A 617 14.46 -2.21 -0.80
N PRO A 618 15.79 -2.08 -0.73
CA PRO A 618 16.54 -2.21 0.52
C PRO A 618 16.21 -1.09 1.53
N VAL A 619 15.90 -1.49 2.76
CA VAL A 619 15.57 -0.61 3.88
C VAL A 619 16.49 -0.91 5.05
N LEU A 620 17.16 0.13 5.54
CA LEU A 620 17.96 0.10 6.75
C LEU A 620 17.10 0.49 7.96
N LEU A 621 17.25 -0.25 9.05
CA LEU A 621 16.63 -0.01 10.36
C LEU A 621 17.72 0.23 11.40
N PHE A 622 17.59 1.35 12.13
CA PHE A 622 18.46 1.75 13.23
C PHE A 622 17.65 2.08 14.49
N GLY A 623 18.16 1.71 15.67
CA GLY A 623 17.51 2.02 16.94
C GLY A 623 18.23 1.46 18.16
N ALA A 624 17.57 1.53 19.32
CA ALA A 624 18.02 0.85 20.54
C ALA A 624 18.09 -0.67 20.31
N GLY A 625 19.16 -1.30 20.79
CA GLY A 625 19.46 -2.74 20.66
C GLY A 625 19.26 -3.51 21.96
N GLY A 626 19.52 -4.83 21.91
CA GLY A 626 19.52 -5.66 23.11
C GLY A 626 18.15 -6.14 23.59
N SER A 627 18.01 -6.34 24.90
CA SER A 627 16.74 -6.80 25.50
C SER A 627 15.66 -5.70 25.60
N LEU A 628 16.01 -4.44 25.38
CA LEU A 628 15.10 -3.31 25.49
C LEU A 628 14.46 -2.89 24.16
N VAL A 629 14.81 -3.56 23.04
CA VAL A 629 14.30 -3.27 21.68
C VAL A 629 12.78 -3.21 21.64
N GLU A 630 12.09 -4.20 22.23
CA GLU A 630 10.63 -4.29 22.23
C GLU A 630 9.96 -3.23 23.13
N LEU A 631 10.67 -2.73 24.15
CA LEU A 631 10.13 -1.81 25.16
C LEU A 631 10.25 -0.33 24.74
N ILE A 632 11.30 0.05 24.01
CA ILE A 632 11.60 1.47 23.71
C ILE A 632 10.95 1.94 22.39
N SER A 633 10.57 1.00 21.51
CA SER A 633 9.99 1.27 20.18
C SER A 633 10.79 2.33 19.39
N ASP A 634 12.12 2.29 19.50
CA ASP A 634 13.04 3.18 18.79
C ASP A 634 13.38 2.54 17.44
N ARG A 635 12.59 2.87 16.40
CA ARG A 635 12.71 2.28 15.06
C ARG A 635 12.82 3.39 14.03
N ASN A 636 14.02 3.62 13.53
CA ASN A 636 14.32 4.64 12.53
C ASN A 636 14.65 3.93 11.22
N LEU A 637 13.84 4.16 10.20
CA LEU A 637 13.94 3.49 8.90
C LEU A 637 14.49 4.45 7.85
N HIS A 638 15.23 3.90 6.87
CA HIS A 638 15.78 4.65 5.74
C HIS A 638 15.91 3.75 4.50
N LEU A 639 15.54 4.20 3.30
CA LEU A 639 15.89 3.47 2.08
C LEU A 639 17.37 3.64 1.73
N LEU A 640 17.97 2.65 1.08
CA LEU A 640 19.35 2.72 0.57
C LEU A 640 19.39 3.20 -0.89
N PRO A 641 20.51 3.80 -1.35
CA PRO A 641 21.75 4.09 -0.61
C PRO A 641 21.63 5.30 0.32
N LEU A 642 22.57 5.36 1.27
CA LEU A 642 22.73 6.36 2.31
C LEU A 642 24.11 7.02 2.23
N ASP A 643 24.17 8.35 2.14
CA ASP A 643 25.42 9.08 2.35
C ASP A 643 25.74 9.26 3.84
N MET A 644 26.94 9.74 4.16
CA MET A 644 27.37 9.92 5.55
C MET A 644 26.52 10.95 6.30
N ALA A 645 26.03 12.00 5.63
CA ALA A 645 25.17 13.01 6.25
C ALA A 645 23.82 12.40 6.67
N SER A 646 23.24 11.59 5.79
CA SER A 646 21.97 10.90 6.02
C SER A 646 22.10 9.82 7.10
N ILE A 647 23.26 9.12 7.19
CA ILE A 647 23.55 8.21 8.31
C ILE A 647 23.61 8.98 9.64
N GLN A 648 24.25 10.14 9.66
CA GLN A 648 24.28 10.98 10.85
C GLN A 648 22.89 11.47 11.24
N GLU A 649 22.06 11.90 10.27
CA GLU A 649 20.66 12.29 10.52
C GLU A 649 19.84 11.12 11.05
N LEU A 650 19.98 9.92 10.47
CA LEU A 650 19.30 8.70 10.91
C LEU A 650 19.62 8.38 12.38
N VAL A 651 20.90 8.40 12.75
CA VAL A 651 21.31 8.15 14.13
C VAL A 651 20.84 9.27 15.05
N LYS A 652 20.98 10.54 14.65
CA LYS A 652 20.52 11.70 15.44
C LYS A 652 19.01 11.68 15.71
N GLY A 653 18.22 11.16 14.77
CA GLY A 653 16.77 11.04 14.89
C GLY A 653 16.29 9.98 15.87
N SER A 654 17.17 9.05 16.28
CA SER A 654 16.83 7.97 17.21
C SER A 654 16.70 8.45 18.66
N LYS A 655 15.87 7.75 19.45
CA LYS A 655 15.75 8.02 20.89
C LYS A 655 17.06 7.71 21.63
N ILE A 656 17.76 6.64 21.21
CA ILE A 656 19.05 6.23 21.79
C ILE A 656 20.17 7.26 21.55
N TYR A 657 20.01 8.18 20.60
CA TYR A 657 21.00 9.25 20.36
C TYR A 657 21.29 10.09 21.60
N SER A 658 20.27 10.33 22.44
CA SER A 658 20.42 11.06 23.69
C SER A 658 21.42 10.41 24.66
N VAL A 659 21.56 9.08 24.61
CA VAL A 659 22.56 8.31 25.34
C VAL A 659 23.89 8.32 24.60
N LEU A 660 23.87 8.10 23.28
CA LEU A 660 25.09 8.01 22.46
C LEU A 660 25.91 9.31 22.45
N LYS A 661 25.25 10.48 22.53
CA LYS A 661 25.95 11.78 22.57
C LYS A 661 26.61 12.09 23.92
N GLY A 662 26.38 11.27 24.94
CA GLY A 662 26.84 11.52 26.31
C GLY A 662 26.06 12.64 27.03
N THR A 663 26.45 12.89 28.28
CA THR A 663 25.94 14.00 29.09
C THR A 663 27.08 14.91 29.51
N GLU A 664 26.83 16.02 30.22
CA GLU A 664 27.91 16.88 30.74
C GLU A 664 28.95 16.11 31.58
N ASN A 665 28.56 15.00 32.19
CA ASN A 665 29.41 14.19 33.08
C ASN A 665 29.91 12.88 32.45
N GLU A 666 29.50 12.55 31.22
CA GLU A 666 29.85 11.30 30.55
C GLU A 666 30.33 11.57 29.12
N PRO A 667 31.51 11.07 28.71
CA PRO A 667 32.02 11.31 27.37
C PRO A 667 31.07 10.72 26.30
N PRO A 668 31.01 11.33 25.10
CA PRO A 668 30.25 10.76 23.99
C PRO A 668 30.78 9.38 23.62
N TYR A 669 29.88 8.52 23.15
CA TYR A 669 30.25 7.24 22.57
C TYR A 669 30.94 7.42 21.21
N ALA A 670 31.58 6.37 20.69
CA ALA A 670 32.33 6.38 19.43
C ALA A 670 31.43 6.51 18.17
N LEU A 671 30.72 7.63 18.03
CA LEU A 671 29.74 7.92 16.99
C LEU A 671 30.33 7.81 15.58
N ASP A 672 31.54 8.31 15.34
CA ASP A 672 32.19 8.25 14.02
C ASP A 672 32.41 6.81 13.55
N LYS A 673 32.75 5.90 14.49
CA LYS A 673 32.90 4.48 14.21
C LYS A 673 31.55 3.80 13.98
N LEU A 674 30.49 4.23 14.66
CA LEU A 674 29.13 3.76 14.42
C LEU A 674 28.64 4.17 13.02
N TYR A 675 28.86 5.44 12.63
CA TYR A 675 28.51 5.91 11.28
C TYR A 675 29.24 5.12 10.21
N LYS A 676 30.54 4.85 10.42
CA LYS A 676 31.33 4.01 9.52
C LYS A 676 30.80 2.57 9.45
N LEU A 677 30.44 1.96 10.58
CA LEU A 677 29.85 0.60 10.60
C LEU A 677 28.56 0.54 9.76
N ILE A 678 27.65 1.50 9.95
CA ILE A 678 26.40 1.57 9.17
C ILE A 678 26.71 1.74 7.67
N PHE A 679 27.70 2.59 7.35
CA PHE A 679 28.14 2.80 5.98
C PHE A 679 28.75 1.53 5.36
N ASP A 680 29.59 0.80 6.08
CA ASP A 680 30.22 -0.42 5.58
C ASP A 680 29.23 -1.60 5.50
N LEU A 681 28.21 -1.64 6.38
CA LEU A 681 27.13 -2.63 6.32
C LEU A 681 26.28 -2.45 5.06
N GLN A 682 25.94 -1.21 4.70
CA GLN A 682 25.17 -0.94 3.48
C GLN A 682 25.92 -1.40 2.23
N LYS A 683 27.22 -1.14 2.17
CA LYS A 683 28.08 -1.50 1.04
C LYS A 683 28.15 -3.00 0.85
N LEU A 684 28.32 -3.73 1.96
CA LEU A 684 28.27 -5.18 1.96
C LEU A 684 26.95 -5.68 1.38
N TYR A 685 25.82 -5.13 1.84
CA TYR A 685 24.50 -5.53 1.38
C TYR A 685 24.28 -5.23 -0.11
N GLU A 686 24.67 -4.05 -0.60
CA GLU A 686 24.55 -3.68 -2.01
C GLU A 686 25.44 -4.52 -2.94
N ALA A 687 26.61 -4.94 -2.46
CA ALA A 687 27.53 -5.79 -3.21
C ALA A 687 27.16 -7.29 -3.19
N ALA A 688 26.25 -7.70 -2.30
CA ALA A 688 25.85 -9.09 -2.08
C ALA A 688 24.35 -9.30 -2.37
N PRO A 689 23.94 -9.40 -3.66
CA PRO A 689 22.53 -9.61 -4.02
C PRO A 689 21.92 -10.87 -3.41
N GLU A 690 22.74 -11.86 -3.06
CA GLU A 690 22.32 -13.11 -2.41
C GLU A 690 21.81 -12.91 -0.96
N ILE A 691 22.00 -11.73 -0.37
CA ILE A 691 21.55 -11.42 0.99
C ILE A 691 20.15 -10.78 0.92
N GLN A 692 19.17 -11.44 1.53
CA GLN A 692 17.82 -10.91 1.68
C GLN A 692 17.69 -9.99 2.91
N GLU A 693 18.32 -10.39 4.02
CA GLU A 693 18.28 -9.66 5.29
C GLU A 693 19.63 -9.81 6.00
N ILE A 694 20.14 -8.71 6.55
CA ILE A 694 21.32 -8.68 7.43
C ILE A 694 20.97 -7.90 8.68
N GLU A 695 21.29 -8.45 9.84
CA GLU A 695 20.93 -7.89 11.14
C GLU A 695 22.12 -8.02 12.10
N ILE A 696 22.38 -6.97 12.87
CA ILE A 696 23.33 -6.96 13.96
C ILE A 696 22.61 -6.51 15.23
N ASN A 697 22.48 -7.41 16.20
CA ASN A 697 21.75 -7.14 17.44
C ASN A 697 22.30 -7.91 18.66
N PRO A 698 23.04 -7.27 19.58
CA PRO A 698 23.36 -5.84 19.58
C PRO A 698 24.63 -5.52 18.78
N VAL A 699 24.69 -4.30 18.28
CA VAL A 699 25.95 -3.56 18.14
C VAL A 699 26.23 -2.90 19.49
N ILE A 700 27.40 -3.14 20.08
CA ILE A 700 27.82 -2.48 21.32
C ILE A 700 28.70 -1.28 20.95
N VAL A 701 28.25 -0.09 21.32
CA VAL A 701 28.98 1.17 21.15
C VAL A 701 29.61 1.52 22.50
N THR A 702 30.94 1.60 22.54
CA THR A 702 31.70 2.07 23.71
C THR A 702 32.24 3.47 23.45
N VAL A 703 32.90 4.08 24.44
CA VAL A 703 33.55 5.39 24.27
C VAL A 703 34.66 5.37 23.21
N ASN A 704 35.28 4.21 22.97
CA ASN A 704 36.43 4.09 22.07
C ASN A 704 36.13 3.32 20.79
N ASP A 705 35.25 2.31 20.83
CA ASP A 705 35.06 1.33 19.76
C ASP A 705 33.60 0.90 19.59
N VAL A 706 33.32 0.25 18.45
CA VAL A 706 32.01 -0.29 18.08
C VAL A 706 32.17 -1.74 17.66
N TRP A 707 31.33 -2.61 18.20
CA TRP A 707 31.44 -4.07 18.01
C TRP A 707 30.11 -4.68 17.55
N ALA A 708 30.13 -5.41 16.44
CA ALA A 708 29.01 -6.25 16.00
C ALA A 708 29.04 -7.57 16.77
N VAL A 709 28.16 -7.73 17.77
CA VAL A 709 28.27 -8.84 18.75
C VAL A 709 27.52 -10.09 18.34
N ASP A 710 26.38 -9.92 17.70
CA ASP A 710 25.56 -11.02 17.21
C ASP A 710 25.01 -10.66 15.83
N THR A 711 25.42 -11.42 14.82
CA THR A 711 25.10 -11.18 13.42
C THR A 711 24.18 -12.27 12.89
N LYS A 712 23.26 -11.86 12.04
CA LYS A 712 22.31 -12.74 11.37
C LYS A 712 22.24 -12.34 9.91
N VAL A 713 22.45 -13.31 9.03
CA VAL A 713 22.39 -13.15 7.57
C VAL A 713 21.40 -14.17 7.03
N ILE A 714 20.29 -13.68 6.48
CA ILE A 714 19.31 -14.49 5.74
C ILE A 714 19.63 -14.34 4.26
N LEU A 715 19.77 -15.48 3.59
CA LEU A 715 20.03 -15.53 2.17
C LEU A 715 18.71 -15.45 1.41
N GLU A 716 18.75 -14.82 0.24
CA GLU A 716 17.68 -14.92 -0.73
C GLU A 716 17.51 -16.41 -1.03
N GLU A 717 16.34 -16.96 -0.71
CA GLU A 717 16.00 -18.30 -1.18
C GLU A 717 16.23 -18.24 -2.69
N ASN A 718 17.03 -19.17 -3.23
CA ASN A 718 17.22 -19.37 -4.66
C ASN A 718 15.91 -19.92 -5.24
N LYS A 719 14.84 -19.14 -5.09
CA LYS A 719 13.60 -19.25 -5.79
C LYS A 719 13.91 -18.60 -7.13
N PRO A 720 14.01 -19.37 -8.23
CA PRO A 720 13.70 -18.77 -9.52
C PRO A 720 12.46 -17.90 -9.31
N LYS A 721 12.48 -16.64 -9.80
CA LYS A 721 11.27 -15.79 -9.97
C LYS A 721 10.11 -16.75 -10.10
N PRO A 722 9.08 -16.73 -9.22
CA PRO A 722 8.10 -17.81 -9.21
C PRO A 722 7.64 -17.98 -10.65
N ALA A 723 8.10 -19.07 -11.27
CA ALA A 723 7.39 -19.61 -12.40
C ALA A 723 6.02 -19.77 -11.79
N GLY A 724 5.04 -19.01 -12.30
CA GLY A 724 3.67 -19.04 -11.79
C GLY A 724 3.31 -20.49 -11.47
N PRO A 725 2.57 -20.72 -10.38
CA PRO A 725 2.50 -22.00 -9.68
C PRO A 725 2.57 -23.16 -10.68
N LYS A 726 3.58 -24.03 -10.53
CA LYS A 726 3.83 -25.09 -11.53
C LYS A 726 2.62 -26.01 -11.55
N PHE A 727 2.00 -26.05 -12.72
CA PHE A 727 0.95 -26.98 -13.05
C PHE A 727 1.40 -28.42 -12.80
N LYS A 728 0.69 -29.10 -11.90
CA LYS A 728 0.80 -30.53 -11.64
C LYS A 728 -0.18 -31.26 -12.55
N VAL A 729 0.07 -32.55 -12.76
CA VAL A 729 -0.82 -33.43 -13.54
C VAL A 729 -1.42 -34.49 -12.66
N ALA A 730 -2.68 -34.83 -12.92
CA ALA A 730 -3.36 -35.93 -12.29
C ALA A 730 -4.17 -36.72 -13.32
N LYS A 731 -4.16 -38.03 -13.18
CA LYS A 731 -4.91 -38.96 -14.03
C LYS A 731 -6.32 -39.15 -13.47
N THR A 732 -7.32 -39.07 -14.34
CA THR A 732 -8.72 -39.33 -13.99
C THR A 732 -8.89 -40.83 -13.75
N LEU A 733 -9.20 -41.22 -12.52
CA LEU A 733 -9.48 -42.61 -12.16
C LEU A 733 -10.95 -42.95 -12.32
N LYS A 734 -11.84 -42.00 -12.02
CA LYS A 734 -13.29 -42.19 -12.06
C LYS A 734 -13.98 -40.90 -12.49
N ALA A 735 -15.00 -41.01 -13.32
CA ALA A 735 -15.88 -39.91 -13.71
C ALA A 735 -17.34 -40.42 -13.74
N GLU A 736 -18.19 -39.93 -12.86
CA GLU A 736 -19.60 -40.35 -12.78
C GLU A 736 -20.55 -39.17 -12.53
N VAL A 737 -21.78 -39.29 -13.04
CA VAL A 737 -22.85 -38.34 -12.72
C VAL A 737 -23.60 -38.88 -11.51
N LEU A 738 -23.65 -38.12 -10.41
CA LEU A 738 -24.30 -38.55 -9.18
C LEU A 738 -25.80 -38.31 -9.18
N ALA A 739 -26.23 -37.09 -9.53
CA ALA A 739 -27.63 -36.69 -9.62
C ALA A 739 -27.76 -35.36 -10.37
N GLY A 740 -28.78 -35.22 -11.23
CA GLY A 740 -29.01 -34.01 -12.01
C GLY A 740 -27.75 -33.51 -12.72
N LYS A 741 -27.25 -32.36 -12.26
CA LYS A 741 -26.04 -31.67 -12.77
C LYS A 741 -24.78 -31.86 -11.91
N MET A 742 -24.81 -32.76 -10.93
CA MET A 742 -23.68 -33.01 -10.03
C MET A 742 -22.82 -34.16 -10.53
N HIS A 743 -21.56 -33.85 -10.83
CA HIS A 743 -20.56 -34.81 -11.29
C HIS A 743 -19.53 -35.08 -10.19
N TYR A 744 -19.08 -36.33 -10.11
CA TYR A 744 -18.02 -36.78 -9.23
C TYR A 744 -16.83 -37.26 -10.04
N PHE A 745 -15.65 -36.79 -9.64
CA PHE A 745 -14.39 -37.20 -10.23
C PHE A 745 -13.41 -37.64 -9.14
N GLU A 746 -12.67 -38.71 -9.41
CA GLU A 746 -11.52 -39.13 -8.61
C GLU A 746 -10.25 -39.04 -9.47
N PHE A 747 -9.21 -38.44 -8.90
CA PHE A 747 -7.95 -38.18 -9.55
C PHE A 747 -6.78 -38.82 -8.81
N GLU A 748 -5.79 -39.28 -9.55
CA GLU A 748 -4.50 -39.71 -9.03
C GLU A 748 -3.40 -38.76 -9.51
N ALA A 749 -2.88 -37.96 -8.60
CA ALA A 749 -1.76 -37.07 -8.82
C ALA A 749 -0.44 -37.85 -8.91
N GLU A 750 0.50 -37.35 -9.71
CA GLU A 750 1.86 -37.91 -9.78
C GLU A 750 2.65 -37.71 -8.48
N GLU A 751 2.34 -36.64 -7.74
CA GLU A 751 2.96 -36.30 -6.46
C GLU A 751 1.94 -36.34 -5.32
N PRO A 752 2.35 -36.67 -4.08
CA PRO A 752 1.52 -36.52 -2.90
C PRO A 752 1.00 -35.08 -2.73
N LEU A 753 -0.28 -34.95 -2.42
CA LEU A 753 -0.99 -33.71 -2.16
C LEU A 753 -1.32 -33.61 -0.66
N VAL A 754 -0.55 -32.81 0.08
CA VAL A 754 -0.78 -32.58 1.52
C VAL A 754 -1.92 -31.57 1.69
N LEU A 755 -3.14 -32.05 1.90
CA LEU A 755 -4.35 -31.24 2.04
C LEU A 755 -4.71 -31.01 3.51
N LYS A 756 -5.15 -29.79 3.83
CA LYS A 756 -5.96 -29.53 5.02
C LYS A 756 -7.45 -29.64 4.65
N PRO A 757 -8.30 -30.29 5.46
CA PRO A 757 -9.73 -30.40 5.18
C PRO A 757 -10.38 -29.03 4.96
N GLY A 758 -11.04 -28.86 3.81
CA GLY A 758 -11.64 -27.61 3.35
C GLY A 758 -10.86 -26.84 2.27
N GLN A 759 -9.68 -27.32 1.86
CA GLN A 759 -8.90 -26.73 0.77
C GLN A 759 -9.40 -27.11 -0.62
N TYR A 760 -9.01 -26.31 -1.62
CA TYR A 760 -9.36 -26.49 -3.03
C TYR A 760 -8.13 -26.64 -3.93
N VAL A 761 -8.37 -27.07 -5.17
CA VAL A 761 -7.38 -27.08 -6.26
C VAL A 761 -7.89 -26.25 -7.44
N SER A 762 -6.99 -25.65 -8.20
CA SER A 762 -7.33 -24.88 -9.40
C SER A 762 -7.01 -25.71 -10.65
N VAL A 763 -8.02 -26.17 -11.37
CA VAL A 763 -7.90 -27.03 -12.55
C VAL A 763 -7.88 -26.18 -13.81
N LYS A 764 -6.92 -26.42 -14.70
CA LYS A 764 -6.84 -25.80 -16.02
C LYS A 764 -7.90 -26.41 -16.93
N VAL A 765 -9.02 -25.72 -17.09
CA VAL A 765 -10.17 -26.19 -17.88
C VAL A 765 -10.11 -25.79 -19.35
N SER A 766 -9.18 -24.91 -19.74
CA SER A 766 -8.84 -24.63 -21.14
C SER A 766 -7.42 -24.04 -21.27
N SER A 767 -6.97 -23.75 -22.48
CA SER A 767 -5.64 -23.13 -22.71
C SER A 767 -5.47 -21.79 -21.97
N THR A 768 -6.55 -21.05 -21.75
CA THR A 768 -6.56 -19.70 -21.14
C THR A 768 -7.31 -19.62 -19.80
N ARG A 769 -7.98 -20.70 -19.35
CA ARG A 769 -8.86 -20.64 -18.16
C ARG A 769 -8.50 -21.70 -17.12
N ILE A 770 -8.43 -21.26 -15.86
CA ILE A 770 -8.27 -22.08 -14.67
C ILE A 770 -9.49 -21.83 -13.78
N ASN A 771 -10.10 -22.87 -13.24
CA ASN A 771 -11.24 -22.78 -12.32
C ASN A 771 -10.88 -23.46 -10.99
N CYS A 772 -11.35 -22.91 -9.87
CA CYS A 772 -11.14 -23.48 -8.53
C CYS A 772 -12.24 -24.48 -8.17
N TYR A 773 -11.85 -25.63 -7.60
CA TYR A 773 -12.74 -26.70 -7.17
C TYR A 773 -12.31 -27.22 -5.81
N SER A 774 -13.19 -27.09 -4.82
CA SER A 774 -12.96 -27.58 -3.46
C SER A 774 -12.80 -29.10 -3.46
N VAL A 775 -11.81 -29.59 -2.72
CA VAL A 775 -11.53 -31.03 -2.66
C VAL A 775 -12.57 -31.71 -1.78
N ALA A 776 -13.26 -32.69 -2.33
CA ALA A 776 -14.38 -33.40 -1.69
C ALA A 776 -13.97 -34.69 -0.97
N GLY A 777 -12.72 -35.13 -1.14
CA GLY A 777 -12.23 -36.39 -0.57
C GLY A 777 -10.76 -36.62 -0.89
N GLN A 778 -10.07 -37.35 -0.01
CA GLN A 778 -8.71 -37.81 -0.21
C GLN A 778 -8.59 -39.24 0.33
N SER A 779 -8.49 -40.23 -0.57
CA SER A 779 -8.40 -41.66 -0.21
C SER A 779 -6.96 -42.12 0.04
N ALA A 780 -5.98 -41.43 -0.54
CA ALA A 780 -4.54 -41.65 -0.37
C ALA A 780 -3.78 -40.32 -0.55
N PRO A 781 -2.52 -40.19 -0.10
CA PRO A 781 -1.76 -38.94 -0.23
C PRO A 781 -1.73 -38.37 -1.66
N ASN A 782 -1.74 -39.23 -2.67
CA ASN A 782 -1.72 -38.85 -4.09
C ASN A 782 -3.12 -38.89 -4.75
N LYS A 783 -4.21 -39.14 -4.03
CA LYS A 783 -5.56 -39.22 -4.60
C LYS A 783 -6.47 -38.14 -4.05
N PHE A 784 -7.22 -37.48 -4.91
CA PHE A 784 -8.19 -36.48 -4.50
C PHE A 784 -9.44 -36.50 -5.37
N ASN A 785 -10.57 -36.08 -4.79
CA ASN A 785 -11.87 -36.14 -5.43
C ASN A 785 -12.47 -34.75 -5.57
N LEU A 786 -13.16 -34.49 -6.68
CA LEU A 786 -13.90 -33.24 -6.92
C LEU A 786 -15.38 -33.52 -7.09
N LEU A 787 -16.22 -32.66 -6.51
CA LEU A 787 -17.65 -32.57 -6.80
C LEU A 787 -17.89 -31.32 -7.65
N VAL A 788 -18.33 -31.51 -8.89
CA VAL A 788 -18.48 -30.43 -9.87
C VAL A 788 -19.95 -30.26 -10.21
N ASP A 789 -20.47 -29.05 -10.02
CA ASP A 789 -21.80 -28.65 -10.48
C ASP A 789 -21.70 -28.16 -11.93
N SER A 790 -22.35 -28.86 -12.87
CA SER A 790 -22.37 -28.50 -14.28
C SER A 790 -23.43 -27.45 -14.58
N THR A 791 -23.02 -26.40 -15.29
CA THR A 791 -23.90 -25.34 -15.78
C THR A 791 -23.84 -25.33 -17.31
N PRO A 792 -24.98 -25.40 -18.02
CA PRO A 792 -24.99 -25.44 -19.48
C PRO A 792 -24.18 -24.32 -20.11
N GLY A 793 -23.26 -24.68 -21.01
CA GLY A 793 -22.40 -23.72 -21.70
C GLY A 793 -21.19 -23.22 -20.92
N GLY A 794 -21.07 -23.54 -19.63
CA GLY A 794 -19.92 -23.18 -18.80
C GLY A 794 -18.63 -23.87 -19.27
N PRO A 795 -17.50 -23.16 -19.42
CA PRO A 795 -16.26 -23.77 -19.93
C PRO A 795 -15.67 -24.83 -18.99
N GLY A 796 -15.86 -24.69 -17.67
CA GLY A 796 -15.53 -25.75 -16.72
C GLY A 796 -16.43 -26.98 -16.88
N SER A 797 -17.73 -26.77 -17.08
CA SER A 797 -18.69 -27.85 -17.31
C SER A 797 -18.38 -28.63 -18.58
N LYS A 798 -18.10 -27.93 -19.70
CA LYS A 798 -17.64 -28.56 -20.94
C LYS A 798 -16.37 -29.39 -20.75
N PHE A 799 -15.41 -28.89 -19.96
CA PHE A 799 -14.17 -29.61 -19.68
C PHE A 799 -14.42 -30.91 -18.91
N PHE A 800 -15.16 -30.83 -17.80
CA PHE A 800 -15.44 -31.99 -16.96
C PHE A 800 -16.41 -32.98 -17.62
N GLU A 801 -17.40 -32.51 -18.39
CA GLU A 801 -18.31 -33.37 -19.17
C GLU A 801 -17.58 -34.16 -20.28
N ALA A 802 -16.48 -33.61 -20.82
CA ALA A 802 -15.68 -34.27 -21.84
C ALA A 802 -14.66 -35.27 -21.26
N LEU A 803 -14.40 -35.23 -19.96
CA LEU A 803 -13.34 -35.97 -19.30
C LEU A 803 -13.71 -37.44 -19.11
N LYS A 804 -12.81 -38.36 -19.50
CA LYS A 804 -12.98 -39.81 -19.39
C LYS A 804 -11.95 -40.43 -18.45
N GLU A 805 -12.24 -41.63 -17.96
CA GLU A 805 -11.27 -42.41 -17.21
C GLU A 805 -9.99 -42.61 -18.04
N GLY A 806 -8.84 -42.34 -17.43
CA GLY A 806 -7.54 -42.35 -18.08
C GLY A 806 -7.05 -40.99 -18.57
N ASP A 807 -7.93 -39.99 -18.74
CA ASP A 807 -7.53 -38.66 -19.19
C ASP A 807 -6.72 -37.93 -18.11
N VAL A 808 -5.78 -37.09 -18.55
CA VAL A 808 -4.90 -36.32 -17.66
C VAL A 808 -5.42 -34.89 -17.55
N ILE A 809 -5.64 -34.45 -16.31
CA ILE A 809 -5.92 -33.04 -16.00
C ILE A 809 -4.67 -32.34 -15.52
N THR A 810 -4.66 -31.02 -15.68
CA THR A 810 -3.61 -30.16 -15.14
C THR A 810 -4.19 -29.27 -14.05
N TYR A 811 -3.54 -29.21 -12.89
CA TYR A 811 -4.06 -28.49 -11.73
C TYR A 811 -2.97 -27.80 -10.89
N LEU A 812 -3.41 -26.90 -10.02
CA LEU A 812 -2.60 -26.17 -9.04
C LEU A 812 -3.20 -26.36 -7.65
N GLY A 813 -2.36 -26.37 -6.61
CA GLY A 813 -2.82 -26.44 -5.22
C GLY A 813 -2.04 -27.44 -4.36
N PRO A 814 -2.47 -27.59 -3.10
CA PRO A 814 -3.75 -27.15 -2.56
C PRO A 814 -3.75 -25.69 -2.08
N PHE A 815 -4.91 -25.04 -2.10
CA PHE A 815 -5.13 -23.64 -1.72
C PHE A 815 -6.34 -23.50 -0.79
N GLY A 816 -6.52 -22.31 -0.21
CA GLY A 816 -7.69 -21.97 0.61
C GLY A 816 -7.41 -21.95 2.12
N THR A 817 -8.09 -21.02 2.80
CA THR A 817 -8.01 -20.79 4.26
C THR A 817 -9.26 -21.24 5.02
N PHE A 818 -10.31 -21.65 4.30
CA PHE A 818 -11.53 -22.23 4.86
C PHE A 818 -11.27 -23.67 5.30
N THR A 819 -10.48 -23.82 6.36
CA THR A 819 -10.09 -25.12 6.91
C THR A 819 -10.72 -25.35 8.27
N LEU A 820 -10.79 -26.62 8.70
CA LEU A 820 -11.11 -26.95 10.09
C LEU A 820 -10.27 -26.14 11.07
N LYS A 821 -10.92 -25.63 12.12
CA LYS A 821 -10.31 -24.91 13.23
C LYS A 821 -10.45 -25.73 14.51
N PRO A 822 -9.41 -25.81 15.36
CA PRO A 822 -9.54 -26.36 16.69
C PRO A 822 -10.53 -25.52 17.50
N ASP A 823 -11.47 -26.16 18.19
CA ASP A 823 -12.47 -25.44 18.99
C ASP A 823 -12.89 -26.30 20.19
N GLU A 824 -12.25 -26.14 21.34
CA GLU A 824 -12.56 -26.93 22.54
C GLU A 824 -13.89 -26.56 23.19
N GLY A 825 -14.47 -25.40 22.85
CA GLY A 825 -15.65 -24.86 23.52
C GLY A 825 -16.99 -25.25 22.90
N ALA A 826 -17.00 -26.13 21.89
CA ALA A 826 -18.22 -26.57 21.18
C ALA A 826 -18.48 -28.06 21.36
N ASP A 827 -19.72 -28.39 21.75
CA ASP A 827 -20.24 -29.75 21.92
C ASP A 827 -20.76 -30.32 20.58
N SER A 828 -21.16 -29.43 19.67
CA SER A 828 -21.71 -29.77 18.35
C SER A 828 -21.09 -28.96 17.22
N LEU A 829 -20.80 -29.62 16.09
CA LEU A 829 -20.28 -29.01 14.87
C LEU A 829 -21.33 -29.10 13.76
N LEU A 830 -21.76 -27.94 13.27
CA LEU A 830 -22.81 -27.81 12.26
C LEU A 830 -22.16 -27.56 10.89
N PHE A 831 -22.52 -28.38 9.90
CA PHE A 831 -22.06 -28.25 8.52
C PHE A 831 -23.24 -27.90 7.63
N MET A 832 -23.19 -26.80 6.89
CA MET A 832 -24.32 -26.36 6.08
C MET A 832 -23.89 -26.06 4.65
N ALA A 833 -24.51 -26.77 3.72
CA ALA A 833 -24.18 -26.70 2.32
C ALA A 833 -25.39 -26.50 1.40
N THR A 834 -25.14 -25.88 0.25
CA THR A 834 -26.04 -25.96 -0.91
C THR A 834 -25.28 -26.43 -2.14
N GLY A 835 -25.81 -27.41 -2.87
CA GLY A 835 -25.21 -27.93 -4.11
C GLY A 835 -23.75 -28.39 -3.93
N SER A 836 -22.85 -27.89 -4.78
CA SER A 836 -21.40 -28.19 -4.71
C SER A 836 -20.69 -27.68 -3.45
N GLY A 837 -21.30 -26.76 -2.69
CA GLY A 837 -20.76 -26.30 -1.40
C GLY A 837 -20.60 -27.41 -0.35
N LEU A 838 -21.12 -28.62 -0.62
CA LEU A 838 -20.86 -29.81 0.19
C LEU A 838 -19.39 -30.27 0.10
N ALA A 839 -18.69 -29.99 -1.00
CA ALA A 839 -17.35 -30.50 -1.27
C ALA A 839 -16.35 -30.24 -0.13
N PRO A 840 -16.08 -28.98 0.28
CA PRO A 840 -15.10 -28.73 1.35
C PRO A 840 -15.58 -29.32 2.68
N LEU A 841 -16.88 -29.26 2.98
CA LEU A 841 -17.43 -29.73 4.26
C LEU A 841 -17.35 -31.26 4.40
N LYS A 842 -17.49 -32.00 3.29
CA LYS A 842 -17.37 -33.46 3.29
C LYS A 842 -16.03 -33.92 3.82
N LEU A 843 -14.95 -33.32 3.31
CA LEU A 843 -13.61 -33.66 3.76
C LEU A 843 -13.40 -33.29 5.23
N MET A 844 -14.02 -32.19 5.70
CA MET A 844 -13.96 -31.77 7.11
C MET A 844 -14.60 -32.80 8.05
N PHE A 845 -15.85 -33.19 7.84
CA PHE A 845 -16.49 -34.14 8.76
C PHE A 845 -15.92 -35.56 8.62
N GLU A 846 -15.42 -35.97 7.45
CA GLU A 846 -14.71 -37.25 7.31
C GLU A 846 -13.40 -37.26 8.11
N HIS A 847 -12.65 -36.16 8.07
CA HIS A 847 -11.43 -36.02 8.86
C HIS A 847 -11.73 -36.11 10.36
N LEU A 848 -12.75 -35.39 10.82
CA LEU A 848 -13.16 -35.39 12.22
C LEU A 848 -13.61 -36.79 12.70
N LEU A 849 -14.37 -37.52 11.88
CA LEU A 849 -14.90 -38.84 12.25
C LEU A 849 -13.84 -39.95 12.16
N ARG A 850 -13.03 -39.96 11.10
CA ARG A 850 -12.12 -41.08 10.79
C ARG A 850 -10.69 -40.86 11.28
N VAL A 851 -10.21 -39.61 11.26
CA VAL A 851 -8.82 -39.26 11.62
C VAL A 851 -8.74 -38.78 13.06
N GLU A 852 -9.47 -37.71 13.40
CA GLU A 852 -9.48 -37.18 14.78
C GLU A 852 -10.34 -38.01 15.75
N LYS A 853 -11.25 -38.84 15.22
CA LYS A 853 -12.18 -39.69 15.98
C LYS A 853 -12.92 -38.90 17.08
N THR A 854 -13.43 -37.73 16.70
CA THR A 854 -14.11 -36.84 17.63
C THR A 854 -15.38 -37.47 18.23
N THR A 855 -15.65 -37.16 19.50
CA THR A 855 -16.88 -37.55 20.21
C THR A 855 -17.99 -36.50 20.10
N LYS A 856 -17.70 -35.35 19.50
CA LYS A 856 -18.66 -34.26 19.30
C LYS A 856 -19.81 -34.70 18.39
N THR A 857 -20.96 -34.05 18.53
CA THR A 857 -22.09 -34.27 17.61
C THR A 857 -21.87 -33.49 16.32
N LEU A 858 -21.89 -34.17 15.18
CA LEU A 858 -21.74 -33.56 13.86
C LEU A 858 -23.09 -33.59 13.14
N VAL A 859 -23.55 -32.45 12.64
CA VAL A 859 -24.83 -32.36 11.91
C VAL A 859 -24.64 -31.68 10.56
N LEU A 860 -24.96 -32.41 9.48
CA LEU A 860 -24.94 -31.90 8.11
C LEU A 860 -26.35 -31.44 7.67
N TYR A 861 -26.47 -30.22 7.19
CA TYR A 861 -27.65 -29.71 6.49
C TYR A 861 -27.30 -29.47 5.02
N LEU A 862 -27.98 -30.17 4.10
CA LEU A 862 -27.79 -30.01 2.66
C LEU A 862 -29.08 -29.48 2.02
N GLY A 863 -29.04 -28.25 1.51
CA GLY A 863 -30.12 -27.61 0.78
C GLY A 863 -30.00 -27.82 -0.73
N LEU A 864 -31.07 -28.27 -1.36
CA LEU A 864 -31.15 -28.51 -2.81
C LEU A 864 -32.45 -27.94 -3.39
N ASN A 865 -32.46 -27.71 -4.70
CA ASN A 865 -33.63 -27.13 -5.36
C ASN A 865 -34.69 -28.20 -5.64
N ASN A 866 -34.34 -29.32 -6.27
CA ASN A 866 -35.28 -30.35 -6.69
C ASN A 866 -34.92 -31.73 -6.12
N CYS A 867 -35.89 -32.64 -6.07
CA CYS A 867 -35.67 -34.02 -5.63
C CYS A 867 -34.70 -34.80 -6.54
N GLU A 868 -34.62 -34.43 -7.82
CA GLU A 868 -33.73 -35.05 -8.81
C GLU A 868 -32.27 -34.62 -8.60
N ASP A 869 -32.03 -33.55 -7.83
CA ASP A 869 -30.70 -33.06 -7.49
C ASP A 869 -30.13 -33.75 -6.23
N VAL A 870 -30.85 -34.67 -5.59
CA VAL A 870 -30.41 -35.35 -4.37
C VAL A 870 -29.32 -36.37 -4.71
N PHE A 871 -28.10 -36.13 -4.23
CA PHE A 871 -26.95 -37.02 -4.38
C PHE A 871 -26.41 -37.49 -3.03
N MET A 872 -25.70 -38.62 -3.04
CA MET A 872 -24.97 -39.17 -1.88
C MET A 872 -25.81 -39.49 -0.62
N GLU A 873 -27.14 -39.53 -0.72
CA GLU A 873 -28.02 -39.89 0.41
C GLU A 873 -27.67 -41.26 1.01
N ASN A 874 -27.44 -42.28 0.16
CA ASN A 874 -27.01 -43.62 0.61
C ASN A 874 -25.67 -43.57 1.36
N TYR A 875 -24.76 -42.69 0.94
CA TYR A 875 -23.47 -42.51 1.60
C TYR A 875 -23.66 -41.87 2.99
N PHE A 876 -24.47 -40.82 3.13
CA PHE A 876 -24.76 -40.22 4.44
C PHE A 876 -25.52 -41.18 5.37
N ALA A 877 -26.46 -41.96 4.83
CA ALA A 877 -27.17 -42.99 5.57
C ALA A 877 -26.22 -44.08 6.10
N SER A 878 -25.24 -44.50 5.29
CA SER A 878 -24.21 -45.44 5.71
C SER A 878 -23.29 -44.83 6.77
N LEU A 879 -22.88 -43.58 6.59
CA LEU A 879 -21.99 -42.87 7.51
C LEU A 879 -22.65 -42.65 8.88
N SER A 880 -23.95 -42.32 8.91
CA SER A 880 -24.71 -42.16 10.17
C SER A 880 -24.94 -43.50 10.89
N LYS A 881 -25.00 -44.63 10.17
CA LYS A 881 -25.02 -45.97 10.78
C LYS A 881 -23.65 -46.36 11.36
N GLU A 882 -22.57 -45.98 10.70
CA GLU A 882 -21.19 -46.24 11.14
C GLU A 882 -20.81 -45.37 12.34
N PHE A 883 -21.21 -44.10 12.33
CA PHE A 883 -20.88 -43.10 13.36
C PHE A 883 -22.17 -42.55 14.00
N PRO A 884 -22.56 -43.04 15.20
CA PRO A 884 -23.77 -42.59 15.88
C PRO A 884 -23.80 -41.09 16.23
N ASN A 885 -22.63 -40.44 16.29
CA ASN A 885 -22.49 -39.01 16.53
C ASN A 885 -22.60 -38.16 15.25
N PHE A 886 -22.79 -38.76 14.07
CA PHE A 886 -23.05 -38.05 12.81
C PHE A 886 -24.54 -38.13 12.42
N LYS A 887 -25.14 -36.96 12.20
CA LYS A 887 -26.52 -36.79 11.73
C LYS A 887 -26.52 -35.96 10.46
N TYR A 888 -27.53 -36.16 9.62
CA TYR A 888 -27.70 -35.37 8.40
C TYR A 888 -29.17 -35.10 8.11
N ASN A 889 -29.43 -33.97 7.44
CA ASN A 889 -30.74 -33.52 6.99
C ASN A 889 -30.61 -32.98 5.56
N ILE A 890 -31.36 -33.57 4.62
CA ILE A 890 -31.45 -33.06 3.24
C ILE A 890 -32.81 -32.36 3.10
N ALA A 891 -32.79 -31.11 2.62
CA ALA A 891 -33.99 -30.34 2.36
C ALA A 891 -34.07 -29.93 0.89
N VAL A 892 -35.22 -30.14 0.26
CA VAL A 892 -35.48 -29.74 -1.13
C VAL A 892 -36.57 -28.67 -1.18
N CYS A 893 -36.40 -27.67 -2.04
CA CYS A 893 -37.40 -26.60 -2.19
C CYS A 893 -38.64 -27.07 -2.98
N ASN A 894 -38.42 -27.78 -4.09
CA ASN A 894 -39.47 -28.28 -4.98
C ASN A 894 -39.72 -29.78 -4.74
N LYS A 895 -40.77 -30.09 -3.99
CA LYS A 895 -41.13 -31.47 -3.61
C LYS A 895 -41.76 -32.25 -4.77
N SER A 896 -41.25 -33.46 -5.02
CA SER A 896 -41.93 -34.47 -5.84
C SER A 896 -42.77 -35.41 -4.96
N THR A 897 -43.74 -36.12 -5.56
CA THR A 897 -44.57 -37.12 -4.87
C THR A 897 -43.76 -38.28 -4.26
N LYS A 898 -42.51 -38.48 -4.70
CA LYS A 898 -41.61 -39.54 -4.23
C LYS A 898 -40.73 -39.10 -3.04
N TRP A 899 -40.60 -37.80 -2.76
CA TRP A 899 -39.72 -37.29 -1.70
C TRP A 899 -40.37 -37.35 -0.33
N LYS A 900 -39.68 -38.03 0.60
CA LYS A 900 -40.11 -38.22 1.99
C LYS A 900 -39.30 -37.42 3.01
N GLY A 901 -38.25 -36.71 2.59
CA GLY A 901 -37.40 -35.89 3.46
C GLY A 901 -37.93 -34.48 3.72
N ALA A 902 -37.09 -33.62 4.31
CA ALA A 902 -37.47 -32.25 4.63
C ALA A 902 -37.77 -31.41 3.37
N THR A 903 -38.69 -30.45 3.48
CA THR A 903 -39.10 -29.57 2.37
C THR A 903 -38.94 -28.10 2.78
N GLY A 904 -38.43 -27.27 1.87
CA GLY A 904 -38.17 -25.85 2.09
C GLY A 904 -36.69 -25.54 2.34
N PHE A 905 -36.41 -24.31 2.80
CA PHE A 905 -35.05 -23.89 3.13
C PHE A 905 -34.51 -24.65 4.35
N ILE A 906 -33.18 -24.74 4.46
CA ILE A 906 -32.52 -25.36 5.63
C ILE A 906 -32.61 -24.47 6.88
N THR A 907 -32.75 -23.15 6.71
CA THR A 907 -32.75 -22.16 7.79
C THR A 907 -33.79 -22.45 8.90
N PRO A 908 -35.07 -22.77 8.59
CA PRO A 908 -36.05 -23.15 9.61
C PRO A 908 -35.72 -24.46 10.33
N LEU A 909 -35.06 -25.42 9.66
CA LEU A 909 -34.68 -26.70 10.26
C LEU A 909 -33.62 -26.48 11.34
N VAL A 910 -32.59 -25.69 11.02
CA VAL A 910 -31.52 -25.32 11.95
C VAL A 910 -32.10 -24.65 13.20
N LYS A 911 -33.02 -23.70 13.02
CA LYS A 911 -33.66 -23.00 14.14
C LYS A 911 -34.42 -23.95 15.07
N ASN A 912 -35.08 -24.96 14.51
CA ASN A 912 -35.87 -25.93 15.29
C ASN A 912 -34.97 -26.95 16.00
N ASP A 913 -33.90 -27.41 15.34
CA ASP A 913 -32.99 -28.43 15.87
C ASP A 913 -32.04 -27.84 16.92
N PHE A 914 -31.69 -26.55 16.79
CA PHE A 914 -30.76 -25.83 17.68
C PHE A 914 -31.36 -24.48 18.16
N PRO A 915 -32.36 -24.52 19.06
CA PRO A 915 -32.91 -23.31 19.66
C PRO A 915 -31.92 -22.60 20.60
N ASP A 916 -30.95 -23.33 21.16
CA ASP A 916 -29.75 -22.81 21.84
C ASP A 916 -28.51 -23.33 21.10
N ALA A 917 -27.76 -22.41 20.50
CA ALA A 917 -26.57 -22.66 19.71
C ALA A 917 -25.28 -22.16 20.39
N SER A 918 -25.33 -21.81 21.69
CA SER A 918 -24.20 -21.25 22.45
C SER A 918 -22.97 -22.16 22.49
N LYS A 919 -23.17 -23.47 22.40
CA LYS A 919 -22.11 -24.50 22.35
C LYS A 919 -21.90 -25.12 20.97
N CYS A 920 -22.26 -24.40 19.92
CA CYS A 920 -22.07 -24.86 18.54
C CYS A 920 -20.99 -24.06 17.83
N SER A 921 -20.33 -24.73 16.87
CA SER A 921 -19.52 -24.07 15.84
C SER A 921 -20.06 -24.49 14.48
N ALA A 922 -20.10 -23.56 13.53
CA ALA A 922 -20.75 -23.77 12.25
C ALA A 922 -19.80 -23.52 11.08
N TYR A 923 -19.87 -24.39 10.07
CA TYR A 923 -19.14 -24.31 8.81
C TYR A 923 -20.15 -24.21 7.67
N LEU A 924 -20.21 -23.05 7.02
CA LEU A 924 -21.22 -22.72 6.01
C LEU A 924 -20.57 -22.60 4.63
N CYS A 925 -21.09 -23.30 3.63
CA CYS A 925 -20.53 -23.29 2.28
C CYS A 925 -21.63 -23.44 1.23
N GLY A 926 -21.94 -22.37 0.50
CA GLY A 926 -23.06 -22.36 -0.44
C GLY A 926 -23.57 -20.95 -0.70
N ASN A 927 -24.72 -20.81 -1.34
CA ASN A 927 -25.23 -19.52 -1.80
C ASN A 927 -25.19 -18.45 -0.67
N LYS A 928 -24.72 -17.23 -0.99
CA LYS A 928 -24.62 -16.08 -0.09
C LYS A 928 -25.90 -15.80 0.71
N PHE A 929 -27.08 -15.98 0.10
CA PHE A 929 -28.36 -15.82 0.82
C PHE A 929 -28.51 -16.84 1.96
N MET A 930 -28.17 -18.10 1.70
CA MET A 930 -28.19 -19.15 2.73
C MET A 930 -27.19 -18.84 3.85
N ILE A 931 -25.96 -18.47 3.51
CA ILE A 931 -24.92 -18.14 4.50
C ILE A 931 -25.40 -17.01 5.42
N ASN A 932 -25.94 -15.93 4.85
CA ASN A 932 -26.41 -14.79 5.62
C ASN A 932 -27.57 -15.16 6.56
N ASP A 933 -28.59 -15.86 6.04
CA ASP A 933 -29.78 -16.22 6.80
C ASP A 933 -29.45 -17.18 7.94
N VAL A 934 -28.62 -18.19 7.67
CA VAL A 934 -28.17 -19.14 8.68
C VAL A 934 -27.30 -18.46 9.73
N THR A 935 -26.35 -17.61 9.31
CA THR A 935 -25.48 -16.88 10.25
C THR A 935 -26.31 -16.05 11.22
N LYS A 936 -27.36 -15.38 10.70
CA LYS A 936 -28.30 -14.62 11.52
C LYS A 936 -29.03 -15.53 12.52
N VAL A 937 -29.61 -16.63 12.05
CA VAL A 937 -30.32 -17.58 12.92
C VAL A 937 -29.42 -18.16 14.02
N LEU A 938 -28.20 -18.57 13.68
CA LEU A 938 -27.26 -19.11 14.66
C LEU A 938 -26.84 -18.06 15.70
N THR A 939 -26.60 -16.83 15.26
CA THR A 939 -26.27 -15.71 16.16
C THR A 939 -27.46 -15.40 17.08
N ASP A 940 -28.67 -15.36 16.54
CA ASP A 940 -29.91 -15.11 17.30
C ASP A 940 -30.19 -16.24 18.32
N SER A 941 -29.80 -17.48 18.00
CA SER A 941 -29.82 -18.64 18.91
C SER A 941 -28.62 -18.70 19.88
N GLY A 942 -27.74 -17.70 19.89
CA GLY A 942 -26.64 -17.57 20.87
C GLY A 942 -25.28 -18.12 20.45
N CYS A 943 -25.09 -18.56 19.20
CA CYS A 943 -23.77 -19.01 18.70
C CYS A 943 -22.78 -17.83 18.62
N PRO A 944 -21.56 -17.95 19.17
CA PRO A 944 -20.53 -16.91 19.05
C PRO A 944 -20.14 -16.66 17.59
N LYS A 945 -20.08 -15.39 17.17
CA LYS A 945 -19.78 -15.02 15.78
C LYS A 945 -18.41 -15.50 15.29
N ASP A 946 -17.43 -15.60 16.19
CA ASP A 946 -16.09 -16.11 15.94
C ASP A 946 -16.03 -17.63 15.75
N ARG A 947 -17.14 -18.34 16.03
CA ARG A 947 -17.32 -19.79 15.78
C ARG A 947 -18.18 -20.11 14.57
N ILE A 948 -18.56 -19.10 13.78
CA ILE A 948 -19.26 -19.26 12.51
C ILE A 948 -18.27 -19.01 11.38
N TYR A 949 -17.84 -20.09 10.74
CA TYR A 949 -16.91 -20.10 9.63
C TYR A 949 -17.68 -20.27 8.32
N PHE A 950 -17.28 -19.54 7.29
CA PHE A 950 -17.84 -19.75 5.95
C PHE A 950 -16.77 -19.57 4.89
N GLU A 951 -16.94 -20.26 3.76
CA GLU A 951 -16.06 -20.10 2.60
C GLU A 951 -16.26 -18.67 2.07
N LYS A 952 -15.21 -17.84 2.16
CA LYS A 952 -15.20 -16.54 1.51
C LYS A 952 -15.07 -16.83 0.02
N TYR A 953 -15.96 -16.25 -0.79
CA TYR A 953 -15.88 -16.30 -2.24
C TYR A 953 -14.70 -15.43 -2.73
N ASP A 954 -13.50 -15.82 -2.35
CA ASP A 954 -12.22 -15.22 -2.72
C ASP A 954 -11.56 -16.23 -3.68
N ALA A 955 -11.62 -15.96 -4.98
CA ALA A 955 -10.72 -16.56 -5.97
C ALA A 955 -9.95 -15.41 -6.63
#